data_AF-A0A174SLW1-F1
#
_entry.id   AF-A0A174SLW1-F1
#
_cell.length_a   1.000
_cell.length_b   1.000
_cell.length_c   1.000
_cell.angle_alpha   90.00
_cell.angle_beta   90.00
_cell.angle_gamma   90.00
#
_symmetry.space_group_name_H-M   'P 1'
#
loop_
_entity.id
_entity.type
_entity.pdbx_description
1 polymer ?
#
loop_
_entity_poly.entity_id
_entity_poly.type
_entity_poly.pdbx_seq_one_letter_code
_entity_poly.pdbx_strand_id
1 'polypeptide(L)'
;MNKKFSTLLAGVALLSAMSANAQLANAPVGAGAGAVQKLDEAAQKGVYQIRDNAGNVLVIENGKYAFKTVANLSDLKASLWCVKVTEEASGKEPIYDFFNKSTGETLAVSDLDASAIKAGTFASTDSLTVGESFGGWAFSSTYVTSLLPDQPMYTYYEPDYVLLLTKGANNGLQAKRVLAQDIRQNASSNDAVELTLFNAGTYVLSASEINEYVKDNKFVLTFDKDANADVNPFSTTEFVAKAVADKKADNTTRDFVFVTSKADANQYLKVDTAANGVGIQFLKFGWTDESKEPSANVENSTLADQHKFLFTYRPSTDSLYIQVKQVRYKNEKTPEKYWNQVSNIINYGITYQDIFSTGTAVSADSLFVKLQNFTVADRIATIGLKPINTHIKYNATNCFVKSDKTSLENGLYIIKNAKGQVLAAPIHENDNAGNNKLEWVTLDEQDPMHMPAYQFVITKTLSSATAQATSPINVVNREFPSLKSANVQLRLNEKGEIVASVANLNNATFVQIKDSAIIKDAKLGYKYLSKNELIVNKYKFNYLNPFTQEYWIANGADKDSLIYVKQAANEYTLSEGSTAAYGIDVDAALLKKIPGLAQLERTNYVIAKNKSAKLVKAYGSKYSMGAANYGTVAEVDTFFFKENNHYDGKHYYAILETAYDNTNNAAYIANLNTATSKVGIADDGMTAGLKVQLLNESRTSAFTVEPSDAPLYRRFNKAILGENENDGPDSLVFVEKYRKEYLMDEGNKNFTDEFVDYLGIWSKDKAENKLAMRIDTAWLNRGAGNVKPQYLISVARDDQGAIETIPCDEADDKHFYIDDKGVAHKTDKWHCQHAKQGRAGFAYGKYLVSFADSARADKKKPYMDIDNGYTRVGFVKAVHAGDSLFILVNEFKNMKPADLDTADIVKAYKAAKIDGTYIVNLQNDQHKNVTWSFRYADPDKAATVTEEGDANAFMFESNVYTDTPETSVNGNVPLSNVHGLGNAIAPKYAAWLKMQNGCLVLTRGDSDFNSSKTGGDAALVFNVAQPTTEDMVTSNDNINNVEGVSVVAGNGTVTVQGAAGKSVVITNILGKVVAETVLTSDNATIAVPAGIVAVAVDGEEAVKTIVK
;
A
#
# COMPACT_ATOMS: atom_id res chain seq x y z
N MET A 1 28.42 24.07 -9.78
CA MET A 1 29.52 24.87 -9.18
C MET A 1 29.23 25.06 -7.70
N ASN A 2 29.96 24.39 -6.80
CA ASN A 2 29.91 24.65 -5.35
C ASN A 2 31.34 24.83 -4.82
N LYS A 3 31.93 26.02 -5.02
CA LYS A 3 33.28 26.36 -4.51
C LYS A 3 33.31 26.65 -2.99
N LYS A 4 32.23 26.35 -2.23
CA LYS A 4 32.14 26.65 -0.78
C LYS A 4 32.50 25.48 0.16
N PHE A 5 32.78 24.28 -0.35
CA PHE A 5 33.05 23.10 0.49
C PHE A 5 34.51 22.98 0.98
N SER A 6 35.49 23.55 0.26
CA SER A 6 36.92 23.34 0.56
C SER A 6 37.37 23.96 1.89
N THR A 7 36.77 25.07 2.32
CA THR A 7 37.14 25.78 3.56
C THR A 7 36.49 25.21 4.82
N LEU A 8 35.41 24.42 4.69
CA LEU A 8 34.75 23.74 5.81
C LEU A 8 35.57 22.54 6.31
N LEU A 9 36.22 21.83 5.39
CA LEU A 9 37.02 20.65 5.68
C LEU A 9 38.28 20.99 6.50
N ALA A 10 38.95 22.10 6.17
CA ALA A 10 40.21 22.51 6.81
C ALA A 10 40.06 22.83 8.32
N GLY A 11 39.03 23.56 8.73
CA GLY A 11 38.78 23.86 10.15
C GLY A 11 38.41 22.62 10.97
N VAL A 12 37.74 21.66 10.32
CA VAL A 12 37.41 20.36 10.90
C VAL A 12 38.67 19.52 11.12
N ALA A 13 39.57 19.46 10.14
CA ALA A 13 40.81 18.69 10.23
C ALA A 13 41.73 19.17 11.36
N LEU A 14 41.86 20.50 11.52
CA LEU A 14 42.67 21.07 12.60
C LEU A 14 42.17 20.67 13.99
N LEU A 15 40.86 20.78 14.24
CA LEU A 15 40.29 20.44 15.54
C LEU A 15 40.48 18.97 15.90
N SER A 16 40.55 18.09 14.89
CA SER A 16 40.83 16.67 15.06
C SER A 16 42.32 16.33 15.25
N ALA A 17 43.22 17.16 14.74
CA ALA A 17 44.66 16.99 14.94
C ALA A 17 45.14 17.44 16.34
N MET A 18 44.30 18.15 17.09
CA MET A 18 44.67 18.74 18.37
C MET A 18 44.77 17.71 19.50
N SER A 19 45.99 17.46 20.00
CA SER A 19 46.27 16.52 21.11
C SER A 19 47.11 17.18 22.23
N ALA A 20 47.00 16.68 23.46
CA ALA A 20 47.63 17.28 24.64
C ALA A 20 49.11 16.89 24.83
N ASN A 21 50.00 17.36 23.95
CA ASN A 21 51.46 17.29 24.17
C ASN A 21 52.04 18.71 24.26
N ALA A 22 52.73 19.06 25.36
CA ALA A 22 53.23 20.42 25.61
C ALA A 22 54.75 20.47 25.70
N GLN A 23 55.39 21.49 25.09
CA GLN A 23 56.67 22.00 25.60
C GLN A 23 57.05 23.42 25.09
N LEU A 24 56.20 24.41 25.38
CA LEU A 24 56.60 25.76 25.77
C LEU A 24 56.09 25.94 27.21
N ALA A 25 56.86 26.53 28.13
CA ALA A 25 56.44 26.61 29.53
C ALA A 25 55.10 27.37 29.65
N ASN A 26 54.10 26.73 30.29
CA ASN A 26 52.71 27.20 30.40
C ASN A 26 51.96 27.36 29.06
N ALA A 27 52.35 26.62 28.00
CA ALA A 27 51.59 26.60 26.75
C ALA A 27 50.13 26.19 27.01
N PRO A 28 49.15 27.01 26.60
CA PRO A 28 47.77 26.75 26.91
C PRO A 28 47.25 25.56 26.09
N VAL A 29 46.59 24.63 26.79
CA VAL A 29 45.81 23.53 26.22
C VAL A 29 44.40 23.66 26.79
N GLY A 30 43.57 24.47 26.15
CA GLY A 30 42.24 24.84 26.65
C GLY A 30 42.30 25.74 27.89
N ALA A 31 43.44 26.40 28.15
CA ALA A 31 43.58 27.36 29.26
C ALA A 31 42.89 28.69 28.92
N GLY A 32 42.51 29.45 29.95
CA GLY A 32 41.72 30.68 29.79
C GLY A 32 40.26 30.43 29.37
N ALA A 33 39.80 29.16 29.46
CA ALA A 33 38.40 28.81 29.31
C ALA A 33 37.57 29.44 30.44
N GLY A 34 36.48 30.11 30.06
CA GLY A 34 35.57 30.77 31.00
C GLY A 34 34.12 30.46 30.64
N ALA A 35 33.27 30.48 31.66
CA ALA A 35 31.83 30.31 31.51
C ALA A 35 31.28 31.39 30.57
N VAL A 36 30.46 30.97 29.61
CA VAL A 36 29.82 31.87 28.66
C VAL A 36 28.81 32.72 29.42
N GLN A 37 28.99 34.04 29.38
CA GLN A 37 28.15 34.97 30.15
C GLN A 37 26.81 35.28 29.47
N LYS A 38 26.76 35.19 28.13
CA LYS A 38 25.55 35.38 27.31
C LYS A 38 25.70 34.72 25.93
N LEU A 39 24.58 34.33 25.33
CA LEU A 39 24.46 33.77 23.98
C LEU A 39 23.69 34.74 23.06
N ASP A 40 24.25 35.92 22.81
CA ASP A 40 23.75 36.85 21.80
C ASP A 40 23.97 36.32 20.36
N GLU A 41 23.50 37.05 19.36
CA GLU A 41 23.55 36.61 17.95
C GLU A 41 24.98 36.30 17.46
N ALA A 42 26.00 36.97 18.02
CA ALA A 42 27.39 36.70 17.69
C ALA A 42 27.90 35.44 18.39
N ALA A 43 27.56 35.26 19.67
CA ALA A 43 27.92 34.07 20.44
C ALA A 43 27.24 32.80 19.92
N GLN A 44 26.02 32.85 19.41
CA GLN A 44 25.37 31.66 18.82
C GLN A 44 26.08 31.09 17.57
N LYS A 45 27.02 31.85 16.98
CA LYS A 45 27.88 31.38 15.90
C LYS A 45 29.14 30.65 16.43
N GLY A 46 29.37 30.65 17.74
CA GLY A 46 30.52 30.03 18.41
C GLY A 46 30.44 28.51 18.53
N VAL A 47 31.57 27.89 18.86
CA VAL A 47 31.64 26.50 19.35
C VAL A 47 32.07 26.49 20.82
N TYR A 48 31.49 25.59 21.60
CA TYR A 48 31.58 25.62 23.06
C TYR A 48 31.87 24.24 23.64
N GLN A 49 32.29 24.19 24.90
CA GLN A 49 32.38 22.95 25.66
C GLN A 49 31.31 22.94 26.73
N ILE A 50 30.58 21.84 26.83
CA ILE A 50 29.65 21.60 27.94
C ILE A 50 30.48 20.97 29.06
N ARG A 51 30.54 21.60 30.24
CA ARG A 51 31.37 21.13 31.36
C ARG A 51 30.54 20.81 32.59
N ASP A 52 30.94 19.79 33.33
CA ASP A 52 30.42 19.51 34.67
C ASP A 52 31.12 20.36 35.75
N ASN A 53 30.60 20.33 36.98
CA ASN A 53 31.17 21.07 38.13
C ASN A 53 32.61 20.67 38.48
N ALA A 54 33.08 19.49 38.04
CA ALA A 54 34.47 19.06 38.20
C ALA A 54 35.38 19.56 37.07
N GLY A 55 34.84 20.31 36.10
CA GLY A 55 35.56 20.86 34.96
C GLY A 55 35.80 19.87 33.82
N ASN A 56 35.18 18.68 33.85
CA ASN A 56 35.25 17.71 32.77
C ASN A 56 34.35 18.14 31.63
N VAL A 57 34.80 17.95 30.39
CA VAL A 57 34.06 18.27 29.17
C VAL A 57 33.26 17.07 28.67
N LEU A 58 32.05 17.30 28.17
CA LEU A 58 31.22 16.29 27.52
C LEU A 58 31.73 16.01 26.10
N VAL A 59 31.97 14.73 25.79
CA VAL A 59 32.45 14.26 24.50
C VAL A 59 31.58 13.14 23.94
N ILE A 60 31.65 12.93 22.62
CA ILE A 60 31.17 11.70 21.96
C ILE A 60 32.37 10.84 21.59
N GLU A 61 32.42 9.61 22.12
CA GLU A 61 33.46 8.64 21.81
C GLU A 61 32.84 7.24 21.68
N ASN A 62 33.21 6.49 20.63
CA ASN A 62 32.68 5.15 20.36
C ASN A 62 31.14 5.05 20.39
N GLY A 63 30.44 6.10 19.92
CA GLY A 63 28.97 6.15 19.88
C GLY A 63 28.28 6.37 21.23
N LYS A 64 29.02 6.82 22.26
CA LYS A 64 28.49 7.09 23.61
C LYS A 64 28.92 8.46 24.12
N TYR A 65 28.16 8.99 25.08
CA TYR A 65 28.47 10.26 25.75
C TYR A 65 29.30 10.04 27.01
N ALA A 66 30.41 10.78 27.16
CA ALA A 66 31.29 10.67 28.32
C ALA A 66 31.86 12.03 28.75
N PHE A 67 32.16 12.17 30.05
CA PHE A 67 32.89 13.32 30.59
C PHE A 67 34.38 13.01 30.69
N LYS A 68 35.23 13.88 30.14
CA LYS A 68 36.70 13.77 30.17
C LYS A 68 37.37 15.05 30.65
N THR A 69 38.55 14.94 31.24
CA THR A 69 39.39 16.11 31.51
C THR A 69 39.94 16.67 30.20
N VAL A 70 40.08 18.00 30.10
CA VAL A 70 40.58 18.67 28.89
C VAL A 70 41.98 18.19 28.49
N ALA A 71 42.83 17.86 29.48
CA ALA A 71 44.17 17.34 29.25
C ALA A 71 44.17 15.91 28.67
N ASN A 72 43.09 15.15 28.79
CA ASN A 72 42.99 13.76 28.32
C ASN A 72 42.15 13.63 27.04
N LEU A 73 41.91 14.74 26.32
CA LEU A 73 41.23 14.71 25.03
C LEU A 73 42.16 14.17 23.94
N SER A 74 41.72 13.10 23.28
CA SER A 74 42.36 12.55 22.07
C SER A 74 41.99 13.35 20.81
N ASP A 75 40.79 13.91 20.78
CA ASP A 75 40.25 14.76 19.72
C ASP A 75 39.50 15.94 20.36
N LEU A 76 40.00 17.17 20.16
CA LEU A 76 39.33 18.37 20.68
C LEU A 76 37.93 18.54 20.07
N LYS A 77 37.77 18.22 18.78
CA LYS A 77 36.53 18.35 18.03
C LYS A 77 35.39 17.56 18.68
N ALA A 78 35.68 16.41 19.27
CA ALA A 78 34.71 15.56 19.95
C ALA A 78 34.11 16.21 21.20
N SER A 79 34.77 17.22 21.78
CA SER A 79 34.30 18.00 22.93
C SER A 79 33.56 19.29 22.58
N LEU A 80 33.56 19.68 21.30
CA LEU A 80 33.01 20.95 20.86
C LEU A 80 31.55 20.80 20.42
N TRP A 81 30.71 21.71 20.90
CA TRP A 81 29.28 21.74 20.69
C TRP A 81 28.86 23.10 20.14
N CYS A 82 28.02 23.07 19.10
CA CYS A 82 27.27 24.24 18.65
C CYS A 82 25.97 24.32 19.44
N VAL A 83 25.52 25.54 19.73
CA VAL A 83 24.29 25.77 20.50
C VAL A 83 23.30 26.53 19.62
N LYS A 84 22.09 25.97 19.48
CA LYS A 84 20.95 26.66 18.90
C LYS A 84 19.92 26.90 20.01
N VAL A 85 19.49 28.15 20.16
CA VAL A 85 18.44 28.52 21.11
C VAL A 85 17.15 28.80 20.33
N THR A 86 16.07 28.12 20.70
CA THR A 86 14.73 28.34 20.12
C THR A 86 13.87 29.09 21.14
N GLU A 87 13.36 30.25 20.74
CA GLU A 87 12.39 31.01 21.53
C GLU A 87 11.00 30.39 21.39
N GLU A 88 10.39 30.06 22.52
CA GLU A 88 8.99 29.63 22.58
C GLU A 88 8.07 30.84 22.79
N ALA A 89 6.90 30.84 22.17
CA ALA A 89 5.92 31.91 22.33
C ALA A 89 5.45 32.07 23.79
N SER A 90 5.05 33.30 24.15
CA SER A 90 4.35 33.60 25.42
C SER A 90 5.17 33.42 26.71
N GLY A 91 6.49 33.62 26.67
CA GLY A 91 7.34 33.69 27.88
C GLY A 91 7.68 32.34 28.51
N LYS A 92 7.54 31.24 27.76
CA LYS A 92 8.04 29.92 28.15
C LYS A 92 9.57 29.90 28.17
N GLU A 93 10.13 28.94 28.90
CA GLU A 93 11.58 28.74 28.97
C GLU A 93 12.18 28.42 27.59
N PRO A 94 13.31 29.04 27.20
CA PRO A 94 13.97 28.75 25.92
C PRO A 94 14.48 27.31 25.85
N ILE A 95 14.47 26.76 24.62
CA ILE A 95 14.91 25.40 24.33
C ILE A 95 16.32 25.44 23.70
N TYR A 96 17.23 24.61 24.21
CA TYR A 96 18.62 24.53 23.75
C TYR A 96 18.88 23.20 23.03
N ASP A 97 19.35 23.30 21.79
CA ASP A 97 19.88 22.16 21.03
C ASP A 97 21.40 22.24 20.94
N PHE A 98 22.07 21.13 21.24
CA PHE A 98 23.52 21.04 21.21
C PHE A 98 23.96 20.07 20.11
N PHE A 99 24.78 20.52 19.17
CA PHE A 99 25.26 19.71 18.05
C PHE A 99 26.76 19.48 18.17
N ASN A 100 27.18 18.22 18.24
CA ASN A 100 28.59 17.88 18.37
C ASN A 100 29.34 18.17 17.06
N LYS A 101 30.46 18.87 17.12
CA LYS A 101 31.25 19.21 15.93
C LYS A 101 31.92 17.99 15.30
N SER A 102 32.31 16.98 16.08
CA SER A 102 33.03 15.81 15.54
C SER A 102 32.10 14.92 14.73
N THR A 103 30.96 14.56 15.31
CA THR A 103 30.02 13.58 14.73
C THR A 103 28.83 14.21 13.98
N GLY A 104 28.51 15.48 14.23
CA GLY A 104 27.29 16.13 13.73
C GLY A 104 26.02 15.74 14.51
N GLU A 105 26.14 14.91 15.53
CA GLU A 105 25.02 14.36 16.30
C GLU A 105 24.47 15.39 17.30
N THR A 106 23.16 15.36 17.52
CA THR A 106 22.50 16.19 18.53
C THR A 106 22.61 15.52 19.90
N LEU A 107 22.90 16.27 20.96
CA LEU A 107 22.78 15.78 22.33
C LEU A 107 21.32 15.44 22.61
N ALA A 108 21.02 14.15 22.72
CA ALA A 108 19.67 13.65 22.97
C ALA A 108 19.72 12.23 23.58
N VAL A 109 18.63 11.86 24.25
CA VAL A 109 18.38 10.50 24.75
C VAL A 109 17.68 9.70 23.65
N SER A 110 18.15 8.49 23.34
CA SER A 110 17.52 7.63 22.34
C SER A 110 16.19 7.04 22.85
N ASP A 111 15.27 6.68 21.95
CA ASP A 111 14.03 5.96 22.33
C ASP A 111 14.32 4.61 23.02
N LEU A 112 15.41 3.94 22.63
CA LEU A 112 15.86 2.69 23.26
C LEU A 112 16.26 2.93 24.72
N ASP A 113 17.06 3.96 24.97
CA ASP A 113 17.49 4.29 26.33
C ASP A 113 16.31 4.84 27.16
N ALA A 114 15.48 5.71 26.59
CA ALA A 114 14.32 6.29 27.27
C ALA A 114 13.27 5.25 27.66
N SER A 115 12.95 4.30 26.78
CA SER A 115 11.97 3.23 27.06
C SER A 115 12.44 2.25 28.15
N ALA A 116 13.75 2.13 28.38
CA ALA A 116 14.32 1.35 29.47
C ALA A 116 14.23 2.06 30.83
N ILE A 117 14.01 3.38 30.86
CA ILE A 117 13.97 4.19 32.09
C ILE A 117 12.54 4.18 32.67
N LYS A 118 12.36 3.51 33.82
CA LYS A 118 11.11 3.57 34.60
C LYS A 118 11.13 4.78 35.55
N ALA A 119 9.96 5.22 36.02
CA ALA A 119 9.86 6.35 36.96
C ALA A 119 10.73 6.12 38.20
N GLY A 120 11.55 7.11 38.56
CA GLY A 120 12.46 7.04 39.71
C GLY A 120 13.68 6.14 39.51
N THR A 121 13.87 5.53 38.34
CA THR A 121 15.02 4.66 38.03
C THR A 121 15.99 5.32 37.05
N PHE A 122 17.23 4.84 37.04
CA PHE A 122 18.25 5.21 36.07
C PHE A 122 18.10 4.40 34.78
N ALA A 123 18.70 4.89 33.69
CA ALA A 123 18.99 4.04 32.53
C ALA A 123 19.81 2.81 32.94
N SER A 124 19.54 1.65 32.34
CA SER A 124 20.20 0.38 32.68
C SER A 124 21.68 0.31 32.25
N THR A 125 22.16 1.32 31.52
CA THR A 125 23.51 1.40 30.96
C THR A 125 24.31 2.55 31.60
N ASP A 126 25.62 2.34 31.82
CA ASP A 126 26.51 3.34 32.44
C ASP A 126 26.64 4.66 31.65
N SER A 127 26.28 4.65 30.37
CA SER A 127 26.35 5.78 29.47
C SER A 127 25.32 5.64 28.35
N LEU A 128 24.59 6.74 28.08
CA LEU A 128 23.63 6.87 27.01
C LEU A 128 24.29 6.64 25.65
N THR A 129 23.55 5.94 24.78
CA THR A 129 23.94 5.83 23.37
C THR A 129 23.61 7.13 22.65
N VAL A 130 24.42 7.49 21.66
CA VAL A 130 24.14 8.66 20.83
C VAL A 130 22.90 8.38 19.98
N GLY A 131 21.84 9.19 20.15
CA GLY A 131 20.57 9.07 19.42
C GLY A 131 19.76 10.37 19.49
N GLU A 132 18.80 10.55 18.59
CA GLU A 132 18.13 11.84 18.32
C GLU A 132 16.68 11.94 18.86
N SER A 133 16.20 11.01 19.68
CA SER A 133 14.76 10.95 20.03
C SER A 133 14.30 12.07 20.96
N PHE A 134 14.94 12.21 22.13
CA PHE A 134 14.58 13.17 23.16
C PHE A 134 15.72 14.18 23.38
N GLY A 135 15.69 15.26 22.59
CA GLY A 135 16.56 16.44 22.70
C GLY A 135 15.77 17.68 23.12
N GLY A 136 16.23 18.87 22.71
CA GLY A 136 15.56 20.13 23.05
C GLY A 136 15.52 20.37 24.55
N TRP A 137 16.63 20.85 25.10
CA TRP A 137 16.84 20.87 26.53
C TRP A 137 16.37 22.18 27.16
N ALA A 138 15.62 22.07 28.26
CA ALA A 138 15.56 23.13 29.25
C ALA A 138 16.91 23.17 29.98
N PHE A 139 17.60 24.31 29.93
CA PHE A 139 18.94 24.47 30.49
C PHE A 139 19.05 25.79 31.27
N SER A 140 19.12 26.92 30.58
CA SER A 140 19.18 28.24 31.21
C SER A 140 17.93 29.04 30.88
N SER A 141 17.24 29.58 31.89
CA SER A 141 16.01 30.35 31.69
C SER A 141 16.25 31.72 31.03
N THR A 142 17.50 32.20 31.06
CA THR A 142 17.94 33.43 30.40
C THR A 142 19.17 33.15 29.54
N TYR A 143 19.34 33.87 28.42
CA TYR A 143 20.52 33.68 27.58
C TYR A 143 21.04 34.96 26.89
N VAL A 144 20.17 35.93 26.60
CA VAL A 144 20.55 37.19 25.92
C VAL A 144 21.29 38.14 26.87
N THR A 145 20.77 38.33 28.08
CA THR A 145 21.31 39.25 29.09
C THR A 145 22.29 38.58 30.04
N SER A 146 22.01 37.33 30.41
CA SER A 146 22.83 36.48 31.27
C SER A 146 22.54 35.02 30.95
N LEU A 147 23.57 34.19 30.84
CA LEU A 147 23.45 32.74 30.77
C LEU A 147 23.82 32.17 32.14
N LEU A 148 22.86 31.53 32.81
CA LEU A 148 23.05 30.96 34.15
C LEU A 148 24.01 29.75 34.09
N PRO A 149 25.06 29.70 34.93
CA PRO A 149 25.92 28.52 35.08
C PRO A 149 25.30 27.47 36.02
N ASP A 150 25.90 26.29 36.03
CA ASP A 150 25.64 25.16 36.94
C ASP A 150 24.17 24.74 36.94
N GLN A 151 23.59 24.67 35.74
CA GLN A 151 22.17 24.35 35.57
C GLN A 151 21.97 22.86 35.24
N PRO A 152 20.89 22.23 35.76
CA PRO A 152 20.48 20.92 35.29
C PRO A 152 19.94 21.01 33.86
N MET A 153 20.05 19.90 33.12
CA MET A 153 19.45 19.78 31.78
C MET A 153 18.37 18.71 31.78
N TYR A 154 17.19 19.07 31.29
CA TYR A 154 16.06 18.14 31.19
C TYR A 154 15.20 18.38 29.94
N THR A 155 14.45 17.37 29.53
CA THR A 155 13.49 17.44 28.42
C THR A 155 12.19 16.70 28.76
N TYR A 156 11.06 17.13 28.21
CA TYR A 156 9.76 16.51 28.47
C TYR A 156 9.62 15.18 27.72
N TYR A 157 9.13 14.17 28.42
CA TYR A 157 8.92 12.82 27.88
C TYR A 157 7.43 12.44 27.85
N GLU A 158 6.72 12.68 28.95
CA GLU A 158 5.27 12.46 29.11
C GLU A 158 4.64 13.70 29.77
N PRO A 159 3.30 13.87 29.77
CA PRO A 159 2.61 15.08 30.25
C PRO A 159 3.08 15.61 31.62
N ASP A 160 3.52 14.74 32.53
CA ASP A 160 4.01 15.11 33.87
C ASP A 160 5.46 14.67 34.16
N TYR A 161 6.13 14.02 33.20
CA TYR A 161 7.46 13.45 33.40
C TYR A 161 8.49 13.99 32.42
N VAL A 162 9.69 14.16 32.94
CA VAL A 162 10.87 14.61 32.20
C VAL A 162 11.98 13.56 32.24
N LEU A 163 12.91 13.68 31.31
CA LEU A 163 14.22 13.03 31.38
C LEU A 163 15.23 14.06 31.85
N LEU A 164 15.78 13.86 33.05
CA LEU A 164 16.81 14.67 33.66
C LEU A 164 18.18 14.03 33.40
N LEU A 165 19.16 14.80 32.91
CA LEU A 165 20.53 14.32 32.75
C LEU A 165 21.20 14.13 34.10
N THR A 166 21.88 12.98 34.24
CA THR A 166 22.63 12.60 35.44
C THR A 166 24.01 12.06 35.03
N LYS A 167 24.90 11.88 36.02
CA LYS A 167 26.23 11.30 35.79
C LYS A 167 26.25 9.83 36.24
N GLY A 168 26.58 8.94 35.32
CA GLY A 168 26.70 7.50 35.56
C GLY A 168 28.09 7.08 36.05
N ALA A 169 28.26 5.76 36.24
CA ALA A 169 29.56 5.17 36.52
C ALA A 169 30.57 5.46 35.38
N ASN A 170 31.87 5.44 35.69
CA ASN A 170 32.95 5.67 34.72
C ASN A 170 32.85 7.01 33.95
N ASN A 171 32.23 8.04 34.53
CA ASN A 171 32.01 9.35 33.91
C ASN A 171 31.11 9.32 32.65
N GLY A 172 30.25 8.32 32.49
CA GLY A 172 29.23 8.30 31.45
C GLY A 172 28.10 9.31 31.70
N LEU A 173 27.49 9.85 30.65
CA LEU A 173 26.23 10.61 30.78
C LEU A 173 25.05 9.64 30.84
N GLN A 174 24.15 9.82 31.82
CA GLN A 174 22.92 9.04 32.00
C GLN A 174 21.69 9.95 31.97
N ALA A 175 20.50 9.34 32.00
CA ALA A 175 19.24 10.03 32.22
C ALA A 175 18.40 9.31 33.28
N LYS A 176 17.61 10.09 34.04
CA LYS A 176 16.67 9.64 35.06
C LYS A 176 15.29 10.23 34.80
N ARG A 177 14.24 9.42 34.92
CA ARG A 177 12.85 9.89 34.73
C ARG A 177 12.29 10.40 36.05
N VAL A 178 11.97 11.70 36.09
CA VAL A 178 11.47 12.40 37.29
C VAL A 178 10.21 13.21 36.97
N LEU A 179 9.43 13.59 37.97
CA LEU A 179 8.27 14.46 37.78
C LEU A 179 8.74 15.88 37.44
N ALA A 180 8.04 16.54 36.52
CA ALA A 180 8.40 17.89 36.06
C ALA A 180 8.43 18.93 37.21
N GLN A 181 7.56 18.76 38.22
CA GLN A 181 7.49 19.65 39.39
C GLN A 181 8.75 19.59 40.29
N ASP A 182 9.51 18.49 40.24
CA ASP A 182 10.62 18.24 41.18
C ASP A 182 11.96 18.83 40.69
N ILE A 183 12.06 19.34 39.47
CA ILE A 183 13.37 19.68 38.88
C ILE A 183 13.94 20.99 39.40
N ARG A 184 13.18 22.09 39.39
CA ARG A 184 13.78 23.43 39.67
C ARG A 184 14.11 23.69 41.13
N GLN A 185 13.48 22.97 42.07
CA GLN A 185 13.73 23.13 43.51
C GLN A 185 14.57 21.99 44.08
N ASN A 186 14.56 20.80 43.44
CA ASN A 186 15.14 19.56 43.99
C ASN A 186 16.08 18.85 42.98
N ALA A 187 16.64 19.54 41.98
CA ALA A 187 17.56 18.94 40.99
C ALA A 187 18.73 18.21 41.63
N SER A 188 19.42 18.83 42.59
CA SER A 188 20.60 18.24 43.24
C SER A 188 20.24 16.98 44.07
N SER A 189 19.04 16.92 44.66
CA SER A 189 18.52 15.71 45.33
C SER A 189 18.05 14.61 44.37
N ASN A 190 17.99 14.89 43.07
CA ASN A 190 17.67 13.93 42.03
C ASN A 190 18.89 13.42 41.27
N ASP A 191 20.10 13.68 41.77
CA ASP A 191 21.39 13.31 41.16
C ASP A 191 21.64 14.00 39.80
N ALA A 192 21.04 15.17 39.58
CA ALA A 192 21.25 15.96 38.36
C ALA A 192 22.75 16.25 38.17
N VAL A 193 23.22 16.10 36.93
CA VAL A 193 24.50 16.69 36.57
C VAL A 193 24.29 18.18 36.30
N GLU A 194 24.95 19.02 37.09
CA GLU A 194 24.98 20.46 36.86
C GLU A 194 26.01 20.76 35.77
N LEU A 195 25.57 21.50 34.75
CA LEU A 195 26.32 21.76 33.54
C LEU A 195 26.49 23.25 33.31
N THR A 196 27.65 23.64 32.80
CA THR A 196 27.97 25.00 32.41
C THR A 196 28.53 25.02 31.00
N LEU A 197 28.07 25.98 30.19
CA LEU A 197 28.63 26.22 28.86
C LEU A 197 29.92 27.06 28.98
N PHE A 198 31.03 26.52 28.50
CA PHE A 198 32.34 27.17 28.51
C PHE A 198 32.81 27.47 27.09
N ASN A 199 33.56 28.56 26.94
CA ASN A 199 34.41 28.69 25.76
C ASN A 199 35.52 27.61 25.80
N ALA A 200 36.02 27.20 24.64
CA ALA A 200 36.99 26.11 24.52
C ALA A 200 38.40 26.48 25.03
N GLY A 201 38.64 27.73 25.42
CA GLY A 201 39.96 28.23 25.81
C GLY A 201 40.90 28.43 24.63
N THR A 202 42.18 28.54 24.94
CA THR A 202 43.26 28.85 23.99
C THR A 202 44.16 27.63 23.79
N TYR A 203 44.65 27.43 22.56
CA TYR A 203 45.55 26.34 22.17
C TYR A 203 46.76 26.89 21.41
N VAL A 204 47.98 26.59 21.88
CA VAL A 204 49.18 26.75 21.04
C VAL A 204 49.26 25.56 20.09
N LEU A 205 49.54 25.81 18.82
CA LEU A 205 49.59 24.76 17.79
C LEU A 205 51.00 24.19 17.63
N SER A 206 51.09 22.89 17.40
CA SER A 206 52.31 22.22 16.95
C SER A 206 52.49 22.31 15.43
N ALA A 207 53.68 21.95 14.94
CA ALA A 207 53.95 21.92 13.51
C ALA A 207 53.01 20.97 12.75
N SER A 208 52.69 19.80 13.31
CA SER A 208 51.76 18.84 12.71
C SER A 208 50.34 19.40 12.61
N GLU A 209 49.85 20.06 13.67
CA GLU A 209 48.51 20.65 13.71
C GLU A 209 48.37 21.79 12.68
N ILE A 210 49.39 22.65 12.56
CA ILE A 210 49.42 23.72 11.54
C ILE A 210 49.41 23.12 10.12
N ASN A 211 50.23 22.08 9.89
CA ASN A 211 50.36 21.44 8.58
C ASN A 211 49.07 20.76 8.12
N GLU A 212 48.35 20.10 9.02
CA GLU A 212 47.09 19.45 8.67
C GLU A 212 46.03 20.48 8.25
N TYR A 213 45.98 21.65 8.90
CA TYR A 213 45.10 22.74 8.48
C TYR A 213 45.45 23.26 7.08
N VAL A 214 46.72 23.66 6.88
CA VAL A 214 47.09 24.33 5.64
C VAL A 214 47.02 23.38 4.45
N LYS A 215 47.28 22.08 4.63
CA LYS A 215 47.13 21.04 3.60
C LYS A 215 45.74 21.08 2.93
N ASP A 216 44.68 21.19 3.72
CA ASP A 216 43.31 21.27 3.22
C ASP A 216 42.94 22.66 2.66
N ASN A 217 43.77 23.67 2.94
CA ASN A 217 43.60 25.04 2.47
C ASN A 217 44.72 25.48 1.50
N LYS A 218 45.17 24.56 0.62
CA LYS A 218 46.19 24.83 -0.41
C LYS A 218 47.51 25.39 0.13
N PHE A 219 47.89 24.94 1.30
CA PHE A 219 49.13 25.28 1.99
C PHE A 219 49.28 26.77 2.34
N VAL A 220 48.19 27.52 2.44
CA VAL A 220 48.14 28.94 2.85
C VAL A 220 47.08 29.19 3.93
N LEU A 221 47.14 30.33 4.62
CA LEU A 221 46.14 30.81 5.58
C LEU A 221 45.12 31.75 4.93
N THR A 222 43.91 31.79 5.48
CA THR A 222 42.84 32.69 5.03
C THR A 222 42.58 33.79 6.06
N PHE A 223 42.83 35.04 5.68
CA PHE A 223 42.62 36.21 6.54
C PHE A 223 41.22 36.80 6.35
N ASP A 224 40.59 37.31 7.42
CA ASP A 224 39.26 37.97 7.34
C ASP A 224 39.31 39.25 6.48
N LYS A 225 40.41 39.99 6.59
CA LYS A 225 40.86 41.03 5.67
C LYS A 225 42.32 40.77 5.39
N ASP A 226 42.78 40.93 4.16
CA ASP A 226 44.19 40.71 3.82
C ASP A 226 44.93 42.02 3.48
N ALA A 227 46.26 41.94 3.44
CA ALA A 227 47.12 42.96 2.88
C ALA A 227 46.81 43.13 1.40
N ASN A 228 46.71 44.38 0.96
CA ASN A 228 46.42 44.75 -0.43
C ASN A 228 47.50 45.67 -1.02
N ALA A 229 48.34 46.26 -0.18
CA ALA A 229 49.43 47.14 -0.57
C ALA A 229 50.82 46.48 -0.44
N ASP A 230 50.88 45.27 0.10
CA ASP A 230 52.10 44.45 0.16
C ASP A 230 51.75 42.95 0.22
N VAL A 231 52.76 42.09 0.05
CA VAL A 231 52.61 40.63 0.09
C VAL A 231 52.53 40.13 1.53
N ASN A 232 51.45 39.42 1.85
CA ASN A 232 51.32 38.66 3.09
C ASN A 232 51.79 37.21 2.85
N PRO A 233 52.98 36.81 3.33
CA PRO A 233 53.56 35.50 3.02
C PRO A 233 52.69 34.34 3.51
N PHE A 234 51.85 34.56 4.53
CA PHE A 234 51.00 33.52 5.08
C PHE A 234 49.77 33.22 4.22
N SER A 235 49.32 34.16 3.37
CA SER A 235 48.16 33.97 2.50
C SER A 235 48.51 33.80 1.03
N THR A 236 49.71 34.22 0.60
CA THR A 236 50.13 34.15 -0.80
C THR A 236 51.13 33.05 -1.11
N THR A 237 51.90 32.58 -0.12
CA THR A 237 52.98 31.60 -0.33
C THR A 237 52.64 30.28 0.32
N GLU A 238 52.59 29.21 -0.47
CA GLU A 238 52.43 27.86 0.07
C GLU A 238 53.56 27.53 1.04
N PHE A 239 53.23 27.18 2.29
CA PHE A 239 54.20 26.92 3.36
C PHE A 239 53.95 25.62 4.11
N VAL A 240 54.99 25.18 4.81
CA VAL A 240 55.00 24.05 5.74
C VAL A 240 55.61 24.52 7.06
N ALA A 241 54.96 24.18 8.17
CA ALA A 241 55.50 24.39 9.51
C ALA A 241 56.48 23.26 9.87
N LYS A 242 57.59 23.61 10.50
CA LYS A 242 58.65 22.67 10.91
C LYS A 242 59.01 22.91 12.36
N ALA A 243 59.06 21.85 13.17
CA ALA A 243 59.48 21.95 14.56
C ALA A 243 60.94 22.41 14.69
N VAL A 244 61.28 23.05 15.81
CA VAL A 244 62.65 23.49 16.11
C VAL A 244 63.60 22.31 16.33
N ALA A 245 64.88 22.46 15.99
CA ALA A 245 65.88 21.39 15.83
C ALA A 245 65.92 20.35 16.98
N ASP A 246 65.92 20.79 18.25
CA ASP A 246 66.00 19.91 19.43
C ASP A 246 64.71 19.10 19.69
N LYS A 247 63.64 19.39 18.93
CA LYS A 247 62.29 18.79 19.06
C LYS A 247 61.76 18.27 17.72
N LYS A 248 62.65 18.14 16.72
CA LYS A 248 62.34 17.81 15.32
C LYS A 248 61.75 16.42 15.11
N ALA A 249 61.99 15.48 16.04
CA ALA A 249 61.59 14.08 15.88
C ALA A 249 60.08 13.84 16.04
N ASP A 250 59.34 14.71 16.74
CA ASP A 250 57.92 14.46 17.03
C ASP A 250 56.93 15.31 16.23
N ASN A 251 57.31 16.51 15.74
CA ASN A 251 56.45 17.54 15.12
C ASN A 251 55.14 17.87 15.88
N THR A 252 54.93 17.28 17.05
CA THR A 252 53.71 17.30 17.84
C THR A 252 53.88 18.15 19.10
N THR A 253 55.13 18.54 19.41
CA THR A 253 55.39 19.53 20.46
C THR A 253 54.79 20.90 20.10
N ARG A 254 53.97 21.44 21.01
CA ARG A 254 53.38 22.79 20.96
C ARG A 254 54.39 23.84 21.45
N ASP A 255 55.10 24.45 20.51
CA ASP A 255 56.13 25.48 20.73
C ASP A 255 56.24 26.37 19.48
N PHE A 256 57.19 27.31 19.46
CA PHE A 256 57.58 28.03 18.26
C PHE A 256 58.01 27.07 17.14
N VAL A 257 57.60 27.37 15.92
CA VAL A 257 57.91 26.62 14.70
C VAL A 257 58.64 27.49 13.68
N PHE A 258 59.40 26.86 12.80
CA PHE A 258 59.83 27.48 11.56
C PHE A 258 58.73 27.40 10.50
N VAL A 259 58.67 28.39 9.62
CA VAL A 259 57.78 28.39 8.46
C VAL A 259 58.67 28.32 7.21
N THR A 260 58.56 27.24 6.44
CA THR A 260 59.36 27.03 5.22
C THR A 260 58.47 27.07 3.99
N SER A 261 59.01 27.48 2.84
CA SER A 261 58.27 27.39 1.58
C SER A 261 58.02 25.93 1.22
N LYS A 262 56.83 25.62 0.72
CA LYS A 262 56.52 24.28 0.20
C LYS A 262 57.22 24.01 -1.14
N ALA A 263 57.44 25.05 -1.95
CA ALA A 263 58.11 24.92 -3.24
C ALA A 263 59.63 24.69 -3.09
N ASP A 264 60.23 25.23 -2.03
CA ASP A 264 61.65 25.07 -1.70
C ASP A 264 61.83 25.02 -0.18
N ALA A 265 62.11 23.83 0.35
CA ALA A 265 62.28 23.58 1.77
C ALA A 265 63.51 24.30 2.39
N ASN A 266 64.42 24.82 1.56
CA ASN A 266 65.56 25.63 2.02
C ASN A 266 65.16 27.08 2.31
N GLN A 267 63.96 27.54 1.90
CA GLN A 267 63.51 28.91 2.16
C GLN A 267 62.80 28.99 3.52
N TYR A 268 63.38 29.70 4.47
CA TYR A 268 62.83 29.96 5.80
C TYR A 268 62.26 31.37 5.89
N LEU A 269 61.00 31.50 6.31
CA LEU A 269 60.38 32.80 6.55
C LEU A 269 61.06 33.46 7.75
N LYS A 270 61.29 34.77 7.64
CA LYS A 270 61.73 35.63 8.75
C LYS A 270 60.98 36.93 8.77
N VAL A 271 61.06 37.60 9.92
CA VAL A 271 60.86 39.04 9.97
C VAL A 271 62.11 39.71 9.36
N ASP A 272 61.95 40.28 8.17
CA ASP A 272 63.01 40.94 7.40
C ASP A 272 62.68 42.42 7.18
N THR A 273 63.64 43.31 7.44
CA THR A 273 63.47 44.75 7.17
C THR A 273 64.38 45.26 6.06
N ALA A 274 65.13 44.38 5.38
CA ALA A 274 65.96 44.79 4.26
C ALA A 274 65.15 45.31 3.05
N ALA A 275 63.84 45.08 3.02
CA ALA A 275 62.91 45.56 1.98
C ALA A 275 62.23 46.90 2.32
N ASN A 276 62.92 47.82 3.01
CA ASN A 276 62.39 49.14 3.33
C ASN A 276 62.66 50.16 2.22
N GLY A 277 61.63 50.43 1.40
CA GLY A 277 61.54 51.66 0.61
C GLY A 277 61.02 52.87 1.41
N VAL A 278 60.64 52.71 2.69
CA VAL A 278 59.82 53.69 3.44
C VAL A 278 60.24 53.91 4.92
N GLY A 279 61.48 53.58 5.30
CA GLY A 279 62.01 53.80 6.65
C GLY A 279 61.72 52.66 7.64
N ILE A 280 62.50 52.58 8.71
CA ILE A 280 62.55 51.40 9.60
C ILE A 280 61.36 51.24 10.57
N GLN A 281 60.31 52.05 10.40
CA GLN A 281 59.14 52.08 11.29
C GLN A 281 58.13 50.94 11.02
N PHE A 282 58.31 50.17 9.93
CA PHE A 282 57.50 49.00 9.60
C PHE A 282 58.38 47.80 9.27
N LEU A 283 58.13 46.66 9.92
CA LEU A 283 58.85 45.42 9.69
C LEU A 283 58.13 44.62 8.61
N LYS A 284 58.86 44.14 7.60
CA LYS A 284 58.30 43.27 6.56
C LYS A 284 58.65 41.81 6.86
N PHE A 285 58.15 40.93 6.00
CA PHE A 285 58.55 39.53 5.97
C PHE A 285 59.46 39.28 4.78
N GLY A 286 60.40 38.37 4.94
CA GLY A 286 61.32 37.94 3.88
C GLY A 286 61.65 36.46 4.01
N TRP A 287 62.30 35.92 2.99
CA TRP A 287 62.72 34.52 2.94
C TRP A 287 64.24 34.43 2.97
N THR A 288 64.74 33.50 3.78
CA THR A 288 66.15 33.15 3.88
C THR A 288 66.37 31.80 3.21
N ASP A 289 67.22 31.78 2.19
CA ASP A 289 67.70 30.53 1.59
C ASP A 289 68.82 29.95 2.47
N GLU A 290 68.54 28.83 3.13
CA GLU A 290 69.48 28.15 4.02
C GLU A 290 70.82 27.83 3.35
N SER A 291 70.81 27.54 2.05
CA SER A 291 72.05 27.27 1.29
C SER A 291 72.95 28.50 1.13
N LYS A 292 72.38 29.70 1.29
CA LYS A 292 73.07 31.00 1.15
C LYS A 292 73.37 31.67 2.49
N GLU A 293 72.90 31.11 3.60
CA GLU A 293 73.28 31.59 4.92
C GLU A 293 74.76 31.27 5.19
N PRO A 294 75.54 32.17 5.83
CA PRO A 294 76.95 31.93 6.10
C PRO A 294 77.24 30.65 6.89
N SER A 295 76.29 30.19 7.71
CA SER A 295 76.36 28.93 8.46
C SER A 295 75.85 27.71 7.69
N ALA A 296 75.27 27.88 6.50
CA ALA A 296 74.50 26.88 5.75
C ALA A 296 73.43 26.15 6.59
N ASN A 297 72.96 26.81 7.65
CA ASN A 297 72.06 26.26 8.65
C ASN A 297 71.32 27.40 9.33
N VAL A 298 70.05 27.61 8.97
CA VAL A 298 69.20 28.68 9.54
C VAL A 298 68.88 28.39 11.01
N GLU A 299 68.61 27.12 11.31
CA GLU A 299 68.15 26.64 12.62
C GLU A 299 69.17 26.89 13.74
N ASN A 300 70.46 26.86 13.41
CA ASN A 300 71.59 27.11 14.32
C ASN A 300 72.26 28.47 14.12
N SER A 301 71.70 29.34 13.28
CA SER A 301 72.26 30.68 13.03
C SER A 301 72.06 31.61 14.23
N THR A 302 72.88 32.66 14.33
CA THR A 302 72.71 33.73 15.35
C THR A 302 71.41 34.53 15.17
N LEU A 303 70.70 34.33 14.04
CA LEU A 303 69.43 34.95 13.69
C LEU A 303 68.27 33.95 13.65
N ALA A 304 68.46 32.72 14.16
CA ALA A 304 67.45 31.66 14.11
C ALA A 304 66.12 32.08 14.74
N ASP A 305 66.15 32.86 15.82
CA ASP A 305 64.93 33.32 16.50
C ASP A 305 64.09 34.29 15.67
N GLN A 306 64.63 34.97 14.65
CA GLN A 306 63.83 35.80 13.73
C GLN A 306 62.97 34.97 12.77
N HIS A 307 63.24 33.68 12.66
CA HIS A 307 62.56 32.72 11.77
C HIS A 307 61.52 31.87 12.51
N LYS A 308 61.34 32.11 13.83
CA LYS A 308 60.47 31.31 14.70
C LYS A 308 59.14 32.02 14.93
N PHE A 309 58.05 31.32 14.64
CA PHE A 309 56.67 31.79 14.74
C PHE A 309 55.88 30.93 15.73
N LEU A 310 55.01 31.55 16.51
CA LEU A 310 54.11 30.89 17.44
C LEU A 310 52.68 31.06 16.93
N PHE A 311 51.99 29.95 16.74
CA PHE A 311 50.60 29.92 16.29
C PHE A 311 49.69 29.61 17.48
N THR A 312 48.77 30.51 17.78
CA THR A 312 47.83 30.38 18.90
C THR A 312 46.41 30.46 18.39
N TYR A 313 45.61 29.43 18.65
CA TYR A 313 44.25 29.29 18.16
C TYR A 313 43.20 29.31 19.28
N ARG A 314 42.07 29.96 19.01
CA ARG A 314 40.87 29.96 19.85
C ARG A 314 39.68 29.40 19.09
N PRO A 315 39.23 28.16 19.40
CA PRO A 315 38.13 27.52 18.70
C PRO A 315 36.81 28.29 18.78
N SER A 316 36.42 28.78 19.96
CA SER A 316 35.09 29.40 20.18
C SER A 316 34.85 30.67 19.38
N THR A 317 35.91 31.40 19.04
CA THR A 317 35.83 32.61 18.20
C THR A 317 36.44 32.39 16.82
N ASP A 318 36.82 31.15 16.48
CA ASP A 318 37.51 30.78 15.24
C ASP A 318 38.64 31.77 14.89
N SER A 319 39.51 32.05 15.86
CA SER A 319 40.54 33.07 15.73
C SER A 319 41.93 32.47 15.93
N LEU A 320 42.75 32.56 14.90
CA LEU A 320 44.18 32.25 14.97
C LEU A 320 44.99 33.54 15.06
N TYR A 321 46.00 33.52 15.93
CA TYR A 321 46.97 34.58 16.18
C TYR A 321 48.38 34.06 15.91
N ILE A 322 49.22 34.90 15.32
CA ILE A 322 50.62 34.57 15.04
C ILE A 322 51.52 35.57 15.76
N GLN A 323 52.46 35.07 16.54
CA GLN A 323 53.51 35.86 17.19
C GLN A 323 54.88 35.41 16.69
N VAL A 324 55.88 36.27 16.83
CA VAL A 324 57.27 35.97 16.44
C VAL A 324 58.18 35.89 17.67
N LYS A 325 59.21 35.04 17.63
CA LYS A 325 60.09 34.83 18.79
C LYS A 325 60.99 36.03 19.06
N GLN A 326 61.52 36.63 17.99
CA GLN A 326 62.43 37.75 18.07
C GLN A 326 62.24 38.72 16.91
N VAL A 327 62.31 40.01 17.23
CA VAL A 327 62.37 41.10 16.27
C VAL A 327 63.61 41.95 16.54
N ARG A 328 64.23 42.43 15.47
CA ARG A 328 65.39 43.33 15.54
C ARG A 328 65.06 44.62 14.79
N TYR A 329 65.29 45.77 15.41
CA TYR A 329 65.11 47.08 14.80
C TYR A 329 66.47 47.70 14.55
N LYS A 330 66.82 47.95 13.29
CA LYS A 330 68.01 48.74 12.98
C LYS A 330 67.89 50.15 13.57
N ASN A 331 68.98 50.88 13.67
CA ASN A 331 68.92 52.29 14.07
C ASN A 331 68.28 53.17 12.97
N GLU A 332 67.37 54.09 13.33
CA GLU A 332 66.66 54.96 12.37
C GLU A 332 67.59 55.90 11.59
N LYS A 333 68.66 56.37 12.23
CA LYS A 333 69.56 57.40 11.70
C LYS A 333 70.85 56.81 11.12
N THR A 334 71.36 55.73 11.71
CA THR A 334 72.60 55.04 11.28
C THR A 334 72.38 53.52 11.21
N PRO A 335 71.66 53.01 10.20
CA PRO A 335 71.28 51.60 10.14
C PRO A 335 72.49 50.66 10.10
N GLU A 336 72.49 49.65 10.94
CA GLU A 336 73.55 48.63 10.99
C GLU A 336 73.66 47.88 9.65
N LYS A 337 74.88 47.54 9.25
CA LYS A 337 75.13 46.86 7.97
C LYS A 337 74.59 45.43 7.97
N TYR A 338 74.84 44.68 9.05
CA TYR A 338 74.39 43.29 9.20
C TYR A 338 73.42 43.13 10.37
N TRP A 339 72.48 42.20 10.23
CA TRP A 339 71.41 41.96 11.20
C TRP A 339 71.89 41.46 12.56
N ASN A 340 73.00 40.73 12.59
CA ASN A 340 73.63 40.27 13.83
C ASN A 340 74.29 41.39 14.65
N GLN A 341 74.45 42.59 14.07
CA GLN A 341 75.03 43.77 14.74
C GLN A 341 73.97 44.64 15.43
N VAL A 342 72.68 44.39 15.16
CA VAL A 342 71.58 45.17 15.73
C VAL A 342 71.45 44.92 17.22
N SER A 343 71.49 46.00 18.02
CA SER A 343 71.38 45.94 19.49
C SER A 343 69.96 46.15 20.01
N ASN A 344 69.08 46.80 19.24
CA ASN A 344 67.67 46.95 19.58
C ASN A 344 66.89 45.67 19.20
N ILE A 345 66.80 44.76 20.16
CA ILE A 345 66.20 43.43 20.01
C ILE A 345 65.02 43.31 20.97
N ILE A 346 63.87 42.89 20.45
CA ILE A 346 62.71 42.51 21.25
C ILE A 346 62.54 41.00 21.19
N ASN A 347 62.52 40.36 22.37
CA ASN A 347 62.37 38.91 22.52
C ASN A 347 61.06 38.56 23.22
N TYR A 348 60.41 37.50 22.76
CA TYR A 348 59.19 36.98 23.35
C TYR A 348 59.39 36.41 24.77
N GLY A 349 60.56 35.83 25.06
CA GLY A 349 60.84 35.09 26.29
C GLY A 349 60.62 33.58 26.15
N ILE A 350 60.71 32.83 27.27
CA ILE A 350 60.64 31.35 27.31
C ILE A 350 59.33 30.78 27.85
N THR A 351 58.45 31.65 28.37
CA THR A 351 57.13 31.29 28.91
C THR A 351 56.07 31.82 27.98
N TYR A 352 55.01 31.05 27.75
CA TYR A 352 53.85 31.54 27.00
C TYR A 352 53.24 32.78 27.68
N GLN A 353 52.86 33.76 26.86
CA GLN A 353 52.17 34.97 27.29
C GLN A 353 50.76 34.97 26.69
N ASP A 354 49.75 35.22 27.53
CA ASP A 354 48.37 35.25 27.06
C ASP A 354 48.16 36.39 26.05
N ILE A 355 47.51 36.07 24.94
CA ILE A 355 47.25 37.00 23.83
C ILE A 355 46.39 38.23 24.23
N PHE A 356 45.75 38.22 25.40
CA PHE A 356 44.97 39.32 25.96
C PHE A 356 45.62 40.00 27.18
N SER A 357 46.80 39.56 27.64
CA SER A 357 47.43 40.10 28.85
C SER A 357 47.62 41.62 28.77
N THR A 358 47.38 42.36 29.87
CA THR A 358 47.46 43.84 29.91
C THR A 358 48.65 44.35 30.75
N GLY A 359 49.60 43.48 31.08
CA GLY A 359 50.70 43.74 32.01
C GLY A 359 52.02 44.21 31.36
N THR A 360 52.89 44.80 32.18
CA THR A 360 54.13 45.57 31.90
C THR A 360 55.27 44.87 31.10
N ALA A 361 55.06 43.70 30.51
CA ALA A 361 56.07 43.03 29.67
C ALA A 361 55.99 43.54 28.22
N VAL A 362 56.61 44.69 27.96
CA VAL A 362 56.64 45.41 26.67
C VAL A 362 57.12 44.54 25.47
N SER A 363 57.71 43.36 25.73
CA SER A 363 58.40 42.57 24.70
C SER A 363 57.56 41.51 23.97
N ALA A 364 56.59 40.81 24.58
CA ALA A 364 55.77 39.81 23.85
C ALA A 364 54.52 40.43 23.20
N ASP A 365 53.94 41.43 23.87
CA ASP A 365 52.76 42.17 23.41
C ASP A 365 53.02 42.96 22.12
N SER A 366 54.29 43.21 21.77
CA SER A 366 54.72 43.92 20.56
C SER A 366 55.08 43.00 19.39
N LEU A 367 54.99 41.67 19.55
CA LEU A 367 55.48 40.68 18.58
C LEU A 367 54.37 39.97 17.81
N PHE A 368 53.18 40.56 17.70
CA PHE A 368 52.10 39.99 16.89
C PHE A 368 52.31 40.32 15.42
N VAL A 369 52.16 39.32 14.55
CA VAL A 369 51.80 39.58 13.15
C VAL A 369 50.50 40.38 13.18
N LYS A 370 50.39 41.46 12.40
CA LYS A 370 49.19 42.29 12.28
C LYS A 370 49.07 42.92 10.91
N LEU A 371 47.83 43.28 10.57
CA LEU A 371 47.56 44.15 9.42
C LEU A 371 47.49 45.61 9.90
N GLN A 372 48.42 46.43 9.41
CA GLN A 372 48.44 47.85 9.70
C GLN A 372 47.87 48.61 8.51
N ASN A 373 46.89 49.47 8.76
CA ASN A 373 46.41 50.41 7.75
C ASN A 373 47.55 51.42 7.49
N PHE A 374 48.04 51.43 6.26
CA PHE A 374 49.05 52.37 5.77
C PHE A 374 48.39 53.67 5.29
N THR A 375 47.20 53.56 4.67
CA THR A 375 46.28 54.67 4.35
C THR A 375 44.85 54.27 4.73
N VAL A 376 43.83 55.09 4.41
CA VAL A 376 42.41 54.72 4.60
C VAL A 376 42.03 53.47 3.78
N ALA A 377 42.74 53.17 2.69
CA ALA A 377 42.45 52.05 1.79
C ALA A 377 43.51 50.93 1.81
N ASP A 378 44.77 51.26 2.11
CA ASP A 378 45.91 50.35 2.00
C ASP A 378 46.27 49.67 3.32
N ARG A 379 46.53 48.37 3.26
CA ARG A 379 46.88 47.49 4.39
C ARG A 379 48.13 46.70 4.07
N ILE A 380 49.04 46.65 5.04
CA ILE A 380 50.28 45.87 4.99
C ILE A 380 50.37 44.88 6.14
N ALA A 381 50.95 43.70 5.90
CA ALA A 381 51.28 42.74 6.94
C ALA A 381 52.61 43.10 7.60
N THR A 382 52.61 43.27 8.92
CA THR A 382 53.77 43.72 9.70
C THR A 382 53.75 43.12 11.11
N ILE A 383 54.71 43.49 11.96
CA ILE A 383 54.74 43.12 13.39
C ILE A 383 54.38 44.34 14.26
N GLY A 384 53.65 44.14 15.35
CA GLY A 384 53.50 45.20 16.35
C GLY A 384 52.65 44.88 17.57
N LEU A 385 52.30 45.97 18.27
CA LEU A 385 51.53 45.95 19.53
C LEU A 385 50.13 45.40 19.34
N LYS A 386 49.88 44.24 19.96
CA LYS A 386 48.64 43.47 20.02
C LYS A 386 47.95 43.22 18.66
N PRO A 387 47.22 42.11 18.51
CA PRO A 387 46.54 41.83 17.26
C PRO A 387 45.28 42.71 17.16
N ILE A 388 45.34 43.83 16.45
CA ILE A 388 44.16 44.65 16.16
C ILE A 388 43.45 44.17 14.88
N ASN A 389 44.17 43.56 13.94
CA ASN A 389 43.64 43.16 12.62
C ASN A 389 44.16 41.80 12.10
N THR A 390 44.67 40.92 12.97
CA THR A 390 45.27 39.63 12.57
C THR A 390 44.30 38.46 12.64
N HIS A 391 42.99 38.72 12.67
CA HIS A 391 42.00 37.66 12.80
C HIS A 391 41.99 36.79 11.54
N ILE A 392 42.62 35.63 11.64
CA ILE A 392 42.65 34.57 10.63
C ILE A 392 41.60 33.54 11.04
N LYS A 393 40.75 33.13 10.09
CA LYS A 393 39.61 32.26 10.33
C LYS A 393 39.88 30.86 9.80
N TYR A 394 39.54 29.86 10.59
CA TYR A 394 39.61 28.45 10.19
C TYR A 394 38.23 27.88 9.83
N ASN A 395 37.17 28.67 9.93
CA ASN A 395 35.76 28.32 9.74
C ASN A 395 35.24 27.23 10.69
N ALA A 396 35.83 27.10 11.88
CA ALA A 396 35.37 26.14 12.90
C ALA A 396 33.95 26.45 13.43
N THR A 397 33.52 27.70 13.32
CA THR A 397 32.26 28.27 13.82
C THR A 397 31.06 28.09 12.89
N ASN A 398 31.23 27.50 11.69
CA ASN A 398 30.08 27.15 10.85
C ASN A 398 29.32 25.97 11.46
N CYS A 399 28.26 26.27 12.20
CA CYS A 399 27.68 25.38 13.20
C CYS A 399 26.65 24.35 12.71
N PHE A 400 26.50 24.15 11.40
CA PHE A 400 25.47 23.24 10.87
C PHE A 400 26.02 22.43 9.70
N VAL A 401 26.57 21.24 10.00
CA VAL A 401 26.84 20.21 8.98
C VAL A 401 25.51 19.49 8.75
N LYS A 402 25.05 19.43 7.50
CA LYS A 402 23.84 18.66 7.18
C LYS A 402 24.17 17.18 7.42
N SER A 403 23.47 16.53 8.35
CA SER A 403 23.58 15.09 8.55
C SER A 403 23.37 14.37 7.21
N ASP A 404 24.20 13.37 6.93
CA ASP A 404 24.05 12.46 5.81
C ASP A 404 23.01 11.38 6.11
N LYS A 405 22.52 11.26 7.35
CA LYS A 405 21.49 10.31 7.74
C LYS A 405 20.17 10.61 7.02
N THR A 406 19.46 9.53 6.70
CA THR A 406 18.12 9.57 6.14
C THR A 406 17.29 8.42 6.71
N SER A 407 16.00 8.38 6.39
CA SER A 407 15.06 7.36 6.81
C SER A 407 14.06 7.05 5.72
N LEU A 408 13.30 5.96 5.91
CA LEU A 408 12.17 5.58 5.06
C LEU A 408 10.89 5.65 5.88
N GLU A 409 9.79 6.00 5.23
CA GLU A 409 8.47 5.97 5.88
C GLU A 409 8.09 4.56 6.32
N ASN A 410 7.31 4.46 7.40
CA ASN A 410 6.72 3.18 7.81
C ASN A 410 5.90 2.61 6.65
N GLY A 411 6.06 1.33 6.33
CA GLY A 411 5.30 0.73 5.25
C GLY A 411 5.82 -0.63 4.81
N LEU A 412 5.26 -1.09 3.69
CA LEU A 412 5.62 -2.34 3.04
C LEU A 412 6.48 -2.04 1.80
N TYR A 413 7.55 -2.79 1.59
CA TYR A 413 8.56 -2.48 0.58
C TYR A 413 9.05 -3.71 -0.19
N ILE A 414 9.47 -3.48 -1.42
CA ILE A 414 10.33 -4.38 -2.20
C ILE A 414 11.74 -3.79 -2.22
N ILE A 415 12.76 -4.60 -1.97
CA ILE A 415 14.16 -4.16 -1.88
C ILE A 415 14.91 -4.68 -3.11
N LYS A 416 15.62 -3.81 -3.83
CA LYS A 416 16.40 -4.13 -5.03
C LYS A 416 17.87 -3.77 -4.85
N ASN A 417 18.78 -4.57 -5.41
CA ASN A 417 20.20 -4.21 -5.47
C ASN A 417 20.52 -3.44 -6.77
N ALA A 418 21.76 -2.95 -6.87
CA ALA A 418 22.24 -2.21 -8.05
C ALA A 418 22.22 -3.02 -9.37
N LYS A 419 22.15 -4.36 -9.30
CA LYS A 419 22.00 -5.24 -10.48
C LYS A 419 20.54 -5.43 -10.90
N GLY A 420 19.58 -4.85 -10.19
CA GLY A 420 18.14 -5.03 -10.42
C GLY A 420 17.56 -6.31 -9.84
N GLN A 421 18.35 -7.11 -9.11
CA GLN A 421 17.85 -8.29 -8.40
C GLN A 421 17.01 -7.87 -7.19
N VAL A 422 16.02 -8.67 -6.83
CA VAL A 422 15.13 -8.42 -5.70
C VAL A 422 15.59 -9.25 -4.51
N LEU A 423 15.57 -8.67 -3.30
CA LEU A 423 15.81 -9.42 -2.08
C LEU A 423 14.57 -10.26 -1.77
N ALA A 424 14.73 -11.56 -1.58
CA ALA A 424 13.61 -12.45 -1.30
C ALA A 424 14.00 -13.55 -0.33
N ALA A 425 13.00 -14.23 0.22
CA ALA A 425 13.12 -15.50 0.92
C ALA A 425 12.66 -16.63 -0.04
N PRO A 426 13.57 -17.24 -0.84
CA PRO A 426 13.16 -18.20 -1.86
C PRO A 426 12.48 -19.43 -1.28
N ILE A 427 11.50 -19.98 -2.01
CA ILE A 427 10.68 -21.11 -1.55
C ILE A 427 11.49 -22.36 -1.14
N HIS A 428 12.65 -22.58 -1.75
CA HIS A 428 13.51 -23.74 -1.50
C HIS A 428 14.46 -23.57 -0.30
N GLU A 429 14.51 -22.39 0.30
CA GLU A 429 15.41 -22.08 1.43
C GLU A 429 14.65 -21.78 2.73
N ASN A 430 13.30 -21.78 2.70
CA ASN A 430 12.48 -21.24 3.78
C ASN A 430 11.31 -22.16 4.18
N ASP A 431 11.20 -22.47 5.48
CA ASP A 431 10.14 -23.30 6.09
C ASP A 431 9.68 -22.79 7.46
N ASN A 432 8.64 -23.43 8.04
CA ASN A 432 8.20 -23.14 9.41
C ASN A 432 9.00 -23.89 10.49
N ALA A 433 10.02 -24.67 10.13
CA ALA A 433 10.90 -25.38 11.07
C ALA A 433 12.15 -24.56 11.46
N GLY A 434 12.31 -23.35 10.92
CA GLY A 434 13.38 -22.42 11.29
C GLY A 434 14.52 -22.34 10.26
N ASN A 435 14.49 -23.14 9.18
CA ASN A 435 15.42 -22.98 8.08
C ASN A 435 14.94 -21.80 7.24
N ASN A 436 15.61 -20.65 7.34
CA ASN A 436 15.21 -19.44 6.62
C ASN A 436 16.43 -18.65 6.16
N LYS A 437 16.42 -18.18 4.91
CA LYS A 437 17.53 -17.43 4.31
C LYS A 437 17.02 -16.41 3.29
N LEU A 438 17.67 -15.25 3.29
CA LEU A 438 17.48 -14.21 2.27
C LEU A 438 18.51 -14.35 1.15
N GLU A 439 18.06 -14.16 -0.08
CA GLU A 439 18.91 -14.17 -1.28
C GLU A 439 18.53 -13.05 -2.26
N TRP A 440 19.51 -12.63 -3.06
CA TRP A 440 19.27 -11.73 -4.19
C TRP A 440 18.87 -12.55 -5.41
N VAL A 441 17.61 -12.46 -5.79
CA VAL A 441 17.02 -13.24 -6.89
C VAL A 441 16.80 -12.38 -8.13
N THR A 442 17.17 -12.95 -9.28
CA THR A 442 16.75 -12.43 -10.59
C THR A 442 15.34 -12.94 -10.85
N LEU A 443 14.41 -12.03 -11.15
CA LEU A 443 13.04 -12.42 -11.45
C LEU A 443 12.97 -13.15 -12.81
N ASP A 444 12.25 -14.26 -12.81
CA ASP A 444 11.96 -15.16 -13.92
C ASP A 444 10.45 -15.48 -13.88
N GLU A 445 9.67 -14.61 -14.51
CA GLU A 445 8.20 -14.64 -14.46
C GLU A 445 7.63 -14.68 -13.03
N GLN A 446 8.17 -13.85 -12.13
CA GLN A 446 7.62 -13.64 -10.79
C GLN A 446 7.20 -12.19 -10.58
N ASP A 447 6.14 -12.00 -9.79
CA ASP A 447 5.68 -10.68 -9.38
C ASP A 447 5.80 -10.49 -7.85
N PRO A 448 6.82 -9.75 -7.38
CA PRO A 448 7.02 -9.43 -5.97
C PRO A 448 5.85 -8.70 -5.30
N MET A 449 4.95 -8.05 -6.05
CA MET A 449 3.77 -7.37 -5.47
C MET A 449 2.77 -8.34 -4.86
N HIS A 450 2.72 -9.58 -5.36
CA HIS A 450 1.78 -10.60 -4.88
C HIS A 450 2.44 -11.67 -4.00
N MET A 451 3.75 -11.61 -3.81
CA MET A 451 4.53 -12.65 -3.13
C MET A 451 5.14 -12.11 -1.80
N PRO A 452 4.52 -12.37 -0.63
CA PRO A 452 5.00 -11.90 0.67
C PRO A 452 6.46 -12.23 1.01
N ALA A 453 7.00 -13.34 0.49
CA ALA A 453 8.42 -13.69 0.60
C ALA A 453 9.39 -12.64 0.03
N TYR A 454 8.92 -11.76 -0.87
CA TYR A 454 9.68 -10.67 -1.50
C TYR A 454 9.42 -9.31 -0.85
N GLN A 455 8.53 -9.26 0.15
CA GLN A 455 8.05 -8.03 0.76
C GLN A 455 8.65 -7.85 2.16
N PHE A 456 8.95 -6.61 2.51
CA PHE A 456 9.56 -6.25 3.78
C PHE A 456 8.74 -5.17 4.47
N VAL A 457 8.39 -5.42 5.72
CA VAL A 457 7.81 -4.43 6.63
C VAL A 457 8.95 -3.58 7.18
N ILE A 458 8.86 -2.27 6.90
CA ILE A 458 9.81 -1.27 7.38
C ILE A 458 9.12 -0.42 8.44
N THR A 459 9.74 -0.32 9.61
CA THR A 459 9.29 0.57 10.68
C THR A 459 10.43 1.40 11.24
N LYS A 460 10.19 2.68 11.45
CA LYS A 460 11.10 3.59 12.15
C LYS A 460 11.23 3.19 13.60
N THR A 461 12.46 3.27 14.10
CA THR A 461 12.80 2.98 15.50
C THR A 461 12.56 4.19 16.39
N LEU A 462 12.73 5.41 15.87
CA LEU A 462 12.50 6.64 16.60
C LEU A 462 11.07 7.18 16.38
N SER A 463 10.49 7.75 17.43
CA SER A 463 9.08 8.15 17.46
C SER A 463 8.83 9.66 17.44
N SER A 464 9.82 10.48 17.82
CA SER A 464 9.67 11.95 17.86
C SER A 464 9.61 12.56 16.45
N ALA A 465 8.82 13.62 16.28
CA ALA A 465 8.59 14.28 14.98
C ALA A 465 9.88 14.84 14.37
N THR A 466 10.78 15.35 15.20
CA THR A 466 12.08 15.91 14.80
C THR A 466 13.09 14.85 14.35
N ALA A 467 12.96 13.61 14.82
CA ALA A 467 13.86 12.50 14.47
C ALA A 467 13.34 11.61 13.32
N GLN A 468 12.10 11.83 12.84
CA GLN A 468 11.50 10.99 11.79
C GLN A 468 12.29 10.97 10.48
N ALA A 469 12.96 12.07 10.12
CA ALA A 469 13.69 12.19 8.84
C ALA A 469 15.03 11.43 8.83
N THR A 470 15.58 11.13 10.00
CA THR A 470 16.92 10.55 10.21
C THR A 470 16.87 9.22 10.98
N SER A 471 15.68 8.81 11.45
CA SER A 471 15.45 7.59 12.21
C SER A 471 16.04 6.35 11.53
N PRO A 472 16.78 5.50 12.27
CA PRO A 472 17.01 4.13 11.84
C PRO A 472 15.70 3.38 11.61
N ILE A 473 15.79 2.27 10.87
CA ILE A 473 14.66 1.43 10.53
C ILE A 473 14.87 -0.02 10.97
N ASN A 474 13.77 -0.70 11.30
CA ASN A 474 13.69 -2.14 11.34
C ASN A 474 13.22 -2.64 9.98
N VAL A 475 13.86 -3.68 9.46
CA VAL A 475 13.52 -4.35 8.20
C VAL A 475 13.16 -5.79 8.54
N VAL A 476 11.94 -6.22 8.27
CA VAL A 476 11.44 -7.56 8.60
C VAL A 476 10.77 -8.15 7.36
N ASN A 477 11.13 -9.37 6.95
CA ASN A 477 10.41 -10.04 5.86
C ASN A 477 8.95 -10.31 6.25
N ARG A 478 8.00 -10.07 5.33
CA ARG A 478 6.56 -10.17 5.60
C ARG A 478 6.12 -11.61 5.88
N GLU A 479 6.72 -12.61 5.22
CA GLU A 479 6.38 -14.04 5.39
C GLU A 479 7.22 -14.75 6.46
N PHE A 480 8.49 -14.38 6.62
CA PHE A 480 9.42 -15.07 7.53
C PHE A 480 10.02 -14.07 8.54
N PRO A 481 9.34 -13.81 9.69
CA PRO A 481 9.74 -12.75 10.65
C PRO A 481 11.09 -12.97 11.34
N SER A 482 11.62 -14.19 11.29
CA SER A 482 12.99 -14.52 11.73
C SER A 482 14.05 -13.82 10.86
N LEU A 483 13.73 -13.52 9.60
CA LEU A 483 14.55 -12.76 8.67
C LEU A 483 14.37 -11.26 8.89
N LYS A 484 15.12 -10.72 9.85
CA LYS A 484 15.05 -9.31 10.23
C LYS A 484 16.40 -8.66 10.45
N SER A 485 16.46 -7.36 10.25
CA SER A 485 17.56 -6.47 10.62
C SER A 485 17.01 -5.30 11.43
N ALA A 486 17.49 -5.12 12.66
CA ALA A 486 17.05 -4.06 13.55
C ALA A 486 18.02 -2.87 13.53
N ASN A 487 17.51 -1.66 13.79
CA ASN A 487 18.33 -0.43 13.89
C ASN A 487 19.25 -0.18 12.68
N VAL A 488 18.75 -0.45 11.47
CA VAL A 488 19.48 -0.15 10.23
C VAL A 488 19.47 1.35 10.01
N GLN A 489 20.63 2.00 10.18
CA GLN A 489 20.79 3.41 9.86
C GLN A 489 21.02 3.55 8.35
N LEU A 490 20.22 4.41 7.71
CA LEU A 490 20.44 4.80 6.33
C LEU A 490 21.16 6.14 6.27
N ARG A 491 22.07 6.26 5.31
CA ARG A 491 22.81 7.48 4.98
C ARG A 491 22.78 7.70 3.47
N LEU A 492 22.92 8.94 3.03
CA LEU A 492 23.07 9.31 1.62
C LEU A 492 24.54 9.65 1.35
N ASN A 493 25.14 8.98 0.36
CA ASN A 493 26.46 9.35 -0.11
C ASN A 493 26.41 10.63 -0.98
N GLU A 494 27.57 11.10 -1.46
CA GLU A 494 27.67 12.31 -2.30
C GLU A 494 26.86 12.25 -3.61
N LYS A 495 26.49 11.05 -4.07
CA LYS A 495 25.67 10.81 -5.26
C LYS A 495 24.18 10.69 -4.95
N GLY A 496 23.79 10.73 -3.67
CA GLY A 496 22.41 10.51 -3.22
C GLY A 496 22.01 9.04 -3.16
N GLU A 497 22.97 8.10 -3.18
CA GLU A 497 22.69 6.67 -3.03
C GLU A 497 22.66 6.27 -1.54
N ILE A 498 21.85 5.27 -1.21
CA ILE A 498 21.71 4.77 0.16
C ILE A 498 22.93 3.93 0.56
N VAL A 499 23.56 4.31 1.66
CA VAL A 499 24.53 3.50 2.42
C VAL A 499 23.88 3.08 3.72
N ALA A 500 23.74 1.77 3.93
CA ALA A 500 23.09 1.20 5.11
C ALA A 500 24.15 0.72 6.12
N SER A 501 23.83 0.73 7.42
CA SER A 501 24.71 0.13 8.43
C SER A 501 24.83 -1.40 8.30
N VAL A 502 23.97 -2.03 7.51
CA VAL A 502 24.00 -3.47 7.18
C VAL A 502 24.56 -3.65 5.78
N ALA A 503 25.70 -4.34 5.68
CA ALA A 503 26.43 -4.48 4.41
C ALA A 503 25.61 -5.05 3.26
N ASN A 504 24.70 -5.99 3.53
CA ASN A 504 23.83 -6.61 2.51
C ASN A 504 22.78 -5.63 1.94
N LEU A 505 22.54 -4.49 2.58
CA LEU A 505 21.58 -3.47 2.13
C LEU A 505 22.28 -2.22 1.55
N ASN A 506 23.61 -2.23 1.42
CA ASN A 506 24.35 -1.13 0.82
C ASN A 506 24.01 -0.96 -0.66
N ASN A 507 23.79 0.29 -1.07
CA ASN A 507 23.38 0.67 -2.42
C ASN A 507 22.06 0.01 -2.87
N ALA A 508 21.22 -0.43 -1.92
CA ALA A 508 19.91 -0.97 -2.22
C ALA A 508 18.90 0.16 -2.49
N THR A 509 17.94 -0.14 -3.36
CA THR A 509 16.77 0.71 -3.62
C THR A 509 15.56 0.12 -2.91
N PHE A 510 14.82 0.97 -2.20
CA PHE A 510 13.61 0.59 -1.47
C PHE A 510 12.38 1.14 -2.19
N VAL A 511 11.54 0.24 -2.69
CA VAL A 511 10.32 0.59 -3.43
C VAL A 511 9.12 0.35 -2.52
N GLN A 512 8.48 1.42 -2.06
CA GLN A 512 7.31 1.32 -1.18
C GLN A 512 6.09 0.83 -1.97
N ILE A 513 5.44 -0.20 -1.46
CA ILE A 513 4.12 -0.65 -1.91
C ILE A 513 3.08 0.27 -1.28
N LYS A 514 2.31 0.98 -2.11
CA LYS A 514 1.23 1.88 -1.69
C LYS A 514 -0.16 1.38 -2.07
N ASP A 515 -0.24 0.31 -2.85
CA ASP A 515 -1.51 -0.26 -3.28
C ASP A 515 -2.27 -0.81 -2.07
N SER A 516 -3.42 -0.19 -1.78
CA SER A 516 -4.25 -0.59 -0.65
C SER A 516 -4.84 -1.98 -0.82
N ALA A 517 -5.02 -2.48 -2.05
CA ALA A 517 -5.50 -3.84 -2.28
C ALA A 517 -4.45 -4.85 -1.77
N ILE A 518 -3.17 -4.65 -2.10
CA ILE A 518 -2.06 -5.52 -1.68
C ILE A 518 -1.79 -5.43 -0.16
N ILE A 519 -1.87 -4.23 0.40
CA ILE A 519 -1.61 -4.03 1.84
C ILE A 519 -2.70 -4.68 2.70
N LYS A 520 -3.96 -4.58 2.27
CA LYS A 520 -5.14 -5.10 3.00
C LYS A 520 -5.52 -6.53 2.64
N ASP A 521 -4.88 -7.13 1.64
CA ASP A 521 -5.16 -8.51 1.26
C ASP A 521 -4.58 -9.50 2.27
N ALA A 522 -5.46 -10.12 3.05
CA ALA A 522 -5.10 -11.18 3.99
C ALA A 522 -4.77 -12.50 3.27
N LYS A 523 -5.20 -12.69 2.02
CA LYS A 523 -5.03 -13.94 1.25
C LYS A 523 -3.82 -13.88 0.30
N LEU A 524 -3.03 -12.82 0.35
CA LEU A 524 -1.93 -12.57 -0.57
C LEU A 524 -0.88 -13.70 -0.55
N GLY A 525 -0.41 -14.13 -1.72
CA GLY A 525 0.68 -15.11 -1.84
C GLY A 525 0.28 -16.58 -1.81
N TYR A 526 -0.98 -16.90 -1.49
CA TYR A 526 -1.54 -18.25 -1.62
C TYR A 526 -2.90 -18.19 -2.32
N LYS A 527 -3.22 -19.19 -3.15
CA LYS A 527 -4.56 -19.26 -3.76
C LYS A 527 -5.59 -19.47 -2.66
N TYR A 528 -6.51 -18.52 -2.52
CA TYR A 528 -7.72 -18.67 -1.73
C TYR A 528 -8.91 -18.94 -2.65
N LEU A 529 -9.72 -19.92 -2.27
CA LEU A 529 -11.00 -20.25 -2.89
C LEU A 529 -12.06 -20.17 -1.79
N SER A 530 -13.08 -19.35 -2.01
CA SER A 530 -14.19 -19.25 -1.07
C SER A 530 -14.96 -20.57 -0.99
N LYS A 531 -15.65 -20.80 0.13
CA LYS A 531 -16.51 -21.98 0.31
C LYS A 531 -17.53 -22.13 -0.83
N ASN A 532 -18.03 -21.02 -1.37
CA ASN A 532 -18.95 -21.03 -2.49
C ASN A 532 -18.25 -21.53 -3.76
N GLU A 533 -17.08 -20.97 -4.10
CA GLU A 533 -16.29 -21.42 -5.26
C GLU A 533 -15.95 -22.92 -5.18
N LEU A 534 -15.67 -23.45 -3.98
CA LEU A 534 -15.37 -24.87 -3.78
C LEU A 534 -16.57 -25.79 -3.98
N ILE A 535 -17.78 -25.34 -3.63
CA ILE A 535 -19.03 -26.10 -3.82
C ILE A 535 -19.43 -26.14 -5.30
N VAL A 536 -19.25 -25.02 -6.00
CA VAL A 536 -19.85 -24.80 -7.32
C VAL A 536 -18.95 -25.24 -8.47
N ASN A 537 -17.62 -25.22 -8.28
CA ASN A 537 -16.67 -25.50 -9.34
C ASN A 537 -15.91 -26.80 -9.10
N LYS A 538 -15.66 -27.54 -10.18
CA LYS A 538 -14.47 -28.39 -10.27
C LYS A 538 -13.30 -27.55 -10.81
N TYR A 539 -12.07 -28.03 -10.67
CA TYR A 539 -10.87 -27.29 -11.03
C TYR A 539 -9.95 -28.07 -11.96
N LYS A 540 -9.28 -27.35 -12.84
CA LYS A 540 -8.20 -27.82 -13.72
C LYS A 540 -6.91 -27.10 -13.33
N PHE A 541 -5.77 -27.75 -13.56
CA PHE A 541 -4.45 -27.21 -13.20
C PHE A 541 -3.55 -27.12 -14.41
N ASN A 542 -3.30 -25.91 -14.91
CA ASN A 542 -2.43 -25.67 -16.05
C ASN A 542 -0.97 -25.63 -15.59
N TYR A 543 -0.09 -26.39 -16.21
CA TYR A 543 1.34 -26.41 -15.89
C TYR A 543 2.07 -25.27 -16.60
N LEU A 544 2.83 -24.45 -15.86
CA LEU A 544 3.73 -23.46 -16.43
C LEU A 544 4.89 -24.16 -17.14
N ASN A 545 4.75 -24.36 -18.45
CA ASN A 545 5.76 -24.98 -19.29
C ASN A 545 6.33 -23.95 -20.28
N PRO A 546 7.66 -23.88 -20.45
CA PRO A 546 8.29 -22.86 -21.29
C PRO A 546 8.01 -23.02 -22.81
N PHE A 547 7.45 -24.15 -23.24
CA PHE A 547 7.20 -24.45 -24.65
C PHE A 547 5.71 -24.40 -25.04
N THR A 548 4.80 -24.71 -24.12
CA THR A 548 3.35 -24.69 -24.39
C THR A 548 2.53 -24.51 -23.12
N GLN A 549 1.47 -23.70 -23.17
CA GLN A 549 0.50 -23.58 -22.09
C GLN A 549 -0.67 -24.55 -22.24
N GLU A 550 -0.59 -25.54 -23.13
CA GLU A 550 -1.66 -26.52 -23.34
C GLU A 550 -1.60 -27.68 -22.36
N TYR A 551 -0.63 -27.71 -21.45
CA TYR A 551 -0.36 -28.85 -20.59
C TYR A 551 -1.05 -28.73 -19.22
N TRP A 552 -1.78 -29.78 -18.85
CA TRP A 552 -2.64 -29.81 -17.67
C TRP A 552 -2.40 -31.08 -16.84
N ILE A 553 -2.61 -30.99 -15.52
CA ILE A 553 -2.66 -32.18 -14.67
C ILE A 553 -3.79 -33.11 -15.16
N ALA A 554 -3.44 -34.37 -15.41
CA ALA A 554 -4.30 -35.37 -15.98
C ALA A 554 -4.04 -36.78 -15.42
N ASN A 555 -5.09 -37.59 -15.36
CA ASN A 555 -5.03 -38.97 -14.88
C ASN A 555 -4.36 -39.90 -15.92
N GLY A 556 -3.83 -41.02 -15.43
CA GLY A 556 -3.44 -42.17 -16.24
C GLY A 556 -4.61 -42.73 -17.07
N ALA A 557 -4.28 -43.45 -18.13
CA ALA A 557 -5.27 -44.15 -18.95
C ALA A 557 -5.72 -45.46 -18.25
N ASP A 558 -6.95 -45.92 -18.54
CA ASP A 558 -7.49 -47.18 -18.05
C ASP A 558 -7.45 -47.33 -16.51
N LYS A 559 -6.71 -48.33 -16.01
CA LYS A 559 -6.56 -48.64 -14.57
C LYS A 559 -5.33 -47.99 -13.94
N ASP A 560 -4.62 -47.13 -14.67
CA ASP A 560 -3.45 -46.44 -14.16
C ASP A 560 -3.88 -45.30 -13.22
N SER A 561 -3.47 -45.41 -11.95
CA SER A 561 -3.77 -44.42 -10.92
C SER A 561 -2.76 -43.29 -10.86
N LEU A 562 -1.63 -43.38 -11.58
CA LEU A 562 -0.61 -42.33 -11.61
C LEU A 562 -1.12 -41.07 -12.33
N ILE A 563 -0.52 -39.92 -11.97
CA ILE A 563 -0.88 -38.62 -12.51
C ILE A 563 0.25 -38.06 -13.36
N TYR A 564 -0.14 -37.39 -14.44
CA TYR A 564 0.71 -36.91 -15.51
C TYR A 564 0.34 -35.47 -15.87
N VAL A 565 1.16 -34.86 -16.73
CA VAL A 565 0.79 -33.65 -17.44
C VAL A 565 0.52 -33.98 -18.91
N LYS A 566 -0.65 -33.59 -19.45
CA LYS A 566 -1.13 -33.89 -20.81
C LYS A 566 -1.86 -32.71 -21.43
N GLN A 567 -2.08 -32.73 -22.76
CA GLN A 567 -2.87 -31.69 -23.44
C GLN A 567 -4.35 -31.68 -23.04
N ALA A 568 -4.92 -32.86 -22.75
CA ALA A 568 -6.28 -32.97 -22.25
C ALA A 568 -6.31 -32.80 -20.73
N ALA A 569 -7.08 -31.82 -20.24
CA ALA A 569 -7.25 -31.57 -18.81
C ALA A 569 -8.21 -32.57 -18.16
N ASN A 570 -7.91 -32.98 -16.92
CA ASN A 570 -8.90 -33.58 -16.04
C ASN A 570 -9.36 -32.58 -14.98
N GLU A 571 -10.57 -32.82 -14.47
CA GLU A 571 -11.22 -31.99 -13.47
C GLU A 571 -11.14 -32.62 -12.08
N TYR A 572 -10.97 -31.78 -11.07
CA TYR A 572 -10.83 -32.20 -9.68
C TYR A 572 -11.70 -31.36 -8.76
N THR A 573 -12.32 -31.99 -7.77
CA THR A 573 -12.97 -31.29 -6.67
C THR A 573 -11.93 -30.88 -5.64
N LEU A 574 -12.04 -29.66 -5.13
CA LEU A 574 -11.23 -29.16 -4.03
C LEU A 574 -12.05 -29.12 -2.75
N SER A 575 -11.49 -29.62 -1.65
CA SER A 575 -12.11 -29.51 -0.32
C SER A 575 -11.20 -28.70 0.60
N GLU A 576 -11.77 -27.69 1.25
CA GLU A 576 -11.07 -26.84 2.21
C GLU A 576 -10.60 -27.65 3.43
N GLY A 577 -9.36 -27.41 3.86
CA GLY A 577 -8.82 -27.89 5.12
C GLY A 577 -8.93 -26.83 6.23
N SER A 578 -7.81 -26.49 6.85
CA SER A 578 -7.71 -25.42 7.84
C SER A 578 -7.17 -24.12 7.23
N THR A 579 -7.55 -23.00 7.84
CA THR A 579 -7.00 -21.67 7.56
C THR A 579 -6.19 -21.23 8.77
N ALA A 580 -4.97 -20.76 8.54
CA ALA A 580 -4.07 -20.32 9.59
C ALA A 580 -3.39 -18.99 9.24
N ALA A 581 -3.20 -18.15 10.25
CA ALA A 581 -2.37 -16.96 10.13
C ALA A 581 -0.89 -17.35 9.91
N TYR A 582 -0.17 -16.55 9.13
CA TYR A 582 1.27 -16.71 8.92
C TYR A 582 1.93 -15.34 8.68
N GLY A 583 3.26 -15.35 8.60
CA GLY A 583 4.01 -14.11 8.40
C GLY A 583 4.22 -13.33 9.69
N ILE A 584 4.47 -12.03 9.55
CA ILE A 584 4.59 -11.11 10.68
C ILE A 584 3.25 -11.01 11.42
N ASP A 585 3.31 -11.04 12.75
CA ASP A 585 2.15 -10.78 13.60
C ASP A 585 1.77 -9.31 13.51
N VAL A 586 0.52 -9.05 13.11
CA VAL A 586 -0.01 -7.69 12.95
C VAL A 586 -0.78 -7.28 14.20
N ASP A 587 -0.05 -6.76 15.18
CA ASP A 587 -0.62 -6.22 16.41
C ASP A 587 -1.09 -4.76 16.28
N ALA A 588 -1.74 -4.24 17.33
CA ALA A 588 -2.24 -2.87 17.36
C ALA A 588 -1.12 -1.81 17.25
N ALA A 589 0.09 -2.12 17.71
CA ALA A 589 1.22 -1.20 17.65
C ALA A 589 1.75 -1.08 16.21
N LEU A 590 1.83 -2.19 15.48
CA LEU A 590 2.20 -2.21 14.07
C LEU A 590 1.14 -1.55 13.19
N LEU A 591 -0.16 -1.81 13.43
CA LEU A 591 -1.25 -1.16 12.70
C LEU A 591 -1.28 0.36 12.86
N LYS A 592 -0.86 0.88 14.02
CA LYS A 592 -0.72 2.33 14.22
C LYS A 592 0.38 2.93 13.33
N LYS A 593 1.44 2.16 13.03
CA LYS A 593 2.54 2.57 12.15
C LYS A 593 2.21 2.38 10.67
N ILE A 594 1.48 1.31 10.33
CA ILE A 594 1.12 0.95 8.95
C ILE A 594 -0.38 0.64 8.90
N PRO A 595 -1.23 1.67 8.74
CA PRO A 595 -2.68 1.48 8.74
C PRO A 595 -3.16 0.56 7.62
N GLY A 596 -3.97 -0.43 8.00
CA GLY A 596 -4.57 -1.38 7.05
C GLY A 596 -3.67 -2.54 6.62
N LEU A 597 -2.47 -2.69 7.18
CA LEU A 597 -1.66 -3.89 6.96
C LEU A 597 -2.45 -5.13 7.41
N ALA A 598 -2.67 -6.09 6.52
CA ALA A 598 -3.40 -7.30 6.85
C ALA A 598 -2.50 -8.37 7.51
N GLN A 599 -3.04 -9.05 8.52
CA GLN A 599 -2.53 -10.35 8.96
C GLN A 599 -2.71 -11.33 7.81
N LEU A 600 -1.61 -11.93 7.34
CA LEU A 600 -1.68 -12.90 6.24
C LEU A 600 -2.25 -14.23 6.75
N GLU A 601 -3.04 -14.87 5.89
CA GLU A 601 -3.71 -16.15 6.12
C GLU A 601 -3.54 -17.05 4.91
N ARG A 602 -3.35 -18.35 5.17
CA ARG A 602 -3.24 -19.37 4.13
C ARG A 602 -4.15 -20.55 4.45
N THR A 603 -4.71 -21.14 3.40
CA THR A 603 -5.68 -22.23 3.48
C THR A 603 -5.15 -23.42 2.70
N ASN A 604 -5.18 -24.62 3.29
CA ASN A 604 -4.81 -25.86 2.59
C ASN A 604 -6.05 -26.54 1.99
N TYR A 605 -5.82 -27.34 0.95
CA TYR A 605 -6.88 -28.00 0.19
C TYR A 605 -6.56 -29.47 -0.08
N VAL A 606 -7.60 -30.32 -0.09
CA VAL A 606 -7.53 -31.67 -0.63
C VAL A 606 -7.88 -31.63 -2.11
N ILE A 607 -7.05 -32.24 -2.96
CA ILE A 607 -7.31 -32.43 -4.38
C ILE A 607 -7.91 -33.82 -4.59
N ALA A 608 -9.13 -33.90 -5.14
CA ALA A 608 -9.84 -35.16 -5.30
C ALA A 608 -10.49 -35.32 -6.68
N LYS A 609 -10.41 -36.53 -7.24
CA LYS A 609 -11.21 -36.92 -8.42
C LYS A 609 -12.64 -37.28 -8.01
N ASN A 610 -12.80 -37.95 -6.87
CA ASN A 610 -14.08 -38.30 -6.25
C ASN A 610 -13.87 -38.66 -4.76
N LYS A 611 -14.94 -39.05 -4.06
CA LYS A 611 -14.89 -39.36 -2.61
C LYS A 611 -13.84 -40.41 -2.23
N SER A 612 -13.53 -41.35 -3.12
CA SER A 612 -12.63 -42.48 -2.87
C SER A 612 -11.24 -42.34 -3.51
N ALA A 613 -11.02 -41.29 -4.30
CA ALA A 613 -9.81 -41.10 -5.10
C ALA A 613 -9.30 -39.66 -4.95
N LYS A 614 -8.24 -39.51 -4.15
CA LYS A 614 -7.63 -38.24 -3.74
C LYS A 614 -6.14 -38.24 -4.08
N LEU A 615 -5.55 -37.07 -4.26
CA LEU A 615 -4.13 -36.96 -4.59
C LEU A 615 -3.28 -37.42 -3.40
N VAL A 616 -2.45 -38.43 -3.62
CA VAL A 616 -1.63 -39.08 -2.59
C VAL A 616 -0.28 -39.50 -3.17
N LYS A 617 0.74 -39.61 -2.31
CA LYS A 617 2.04 -40.20 -2.65
C LYS A 617 1.89 -41.66 -3.06
N ALA A 618 2.53 -42.00 -4.15
CA ALA A 618 2.65 -43.34 -4.71
C ALA A 618 4.09 -43.86 -4.60
N TYR A 619 4.26 -45.16 -4.84
CA TYR A 619 5.58 -45.79 -4.92
C TYR A 619 6.48 -45.08 -5.95
N GLY A 620 7.78 -44.97 -5.65
CA GLY A 620 8.78 -44.40 -6.55
C GLY A 620 8.77 -42.87 -6.65
N SER A 621 8.38 -42.18 -5.58
CA SER A 621 8.32 -40.70 -5.51
C SER A 621 7.42 -40.08 -6.57
N LYS A 622 6.23 -40.64 -6.77
CA LYS A 622 5.20 -40.16 -7.71
C LYS A 622 3.93 -39.78 -6.98
N TYR A 623 3.02 -39.09 -7.65
CA TYR A 623 1.64 -38.92 -7.18
C TYR A 623 0.66 -39.82 -7.92
N SER A 624 -0.40 -40.23 -7.21
CA SER A 624 -1.52 -41.01 -7.73
C SER A 624 -2.86 -40.52 -7.18
N MET A 625 -3.96 -40.97 -7.78
CA MET A 625 -5.31 -40.84 -7.21
C MET A 625 -5.67 -42.11 -6.43
N GLY A 626 -5.74 -42.00 -5.10
CA GLY A 626 -5.97 -43.13 -4.19
C GLY A 626 -6.67 -42.76 -2.90
N ALA A 627 -6.92 -43.76 -2.05
CA ALA A 627 -7.60 -43.58 -0.76
C ALA A 627 -6.65 -43.19 0.39
N ALA A 628 -5.37 -43.59 0.29
CA ALA A 628 -4.32 -43.33 1.27
C ALA A 628 -2.95 -43.27 0.59
N ASN A 629 -1.99 -42.65 1.27
CA ASN A 629 -0.59 -42.66 0.88
C ASN A 629 -0.01 -44.08 0.79
N TYR A 630 0.91 -44.31 -0.15
CA TYR A 630 1.54 -45.61 -0.33
C TYR A 630 2.23 -46.08 0.95
N GLY A 631 1.84 -47.27 1.44
CA GLY A 631 2.43 -47.89 2.63
C GLY A 631 1.87 -47.36 3.96
N THR A 632 0.82 -46.55 3.98
CA THR A 632 0.19 -46.03 5.21
C THR A 632 -1.30 -46.41 5.32
N VAL A 633 -1.82 -46.42 6.56
CA VAL A 633 -3.26 -46.52 6.87
C VAL A 633 -3.90 -45.15 7.17
N ALA A 634 -3.08 -44.11 7.28
CA ALA A 634 -3.49 -42.75 7.64
C ALA A 634 -3.26 -41.75 6.49
N GLU A 635 -4.38 -41.10 6.15
CA GLU A 635 -4.66 -39.83 5.48
C GLU A 635 -4.09 -39.47 4.10
N VAL A 636 -4.89 -38.59 3.50
CA VAL A 636 -4.78 -37.95 2.21
C VAL A 636 -3.97 -36.68 2.39
N ASP A 637 -3.07 -36.39 1.46
CA ASP A 637 -2.29 -35.16 1.53
C ASP A 637 -3.18 -33.93 1.33
N THR A 638 -2.87 -32.89 2.11
CA THR A 638 -3.46 -31.56 1.93
C THR A 638 -2.37 -30.61 1.47
N PHE A 639 -2.76 -29.64 0.64
CA PHE A 639 -1.82 -28.83 -0.11
C PHE A 639 -2.07 -27.33 0.05
N PHE A 640 -1.01 -26.57 0.22
CA PHE A 640 -1.01 -25.13 -0.04
C PHE A 640 -0.74 -24.88 -1.51
N PHE A 641 -1.44 -23.90 -2.09
CA PHE A 641 -1.14 -23.36 -3.40
C PHE A 641 -0.37 -22.05 -3.21
N LYS A 642 0.95 -22.12 -3.08
CA LYS A 642 1.81 -20.95 -2.84
C LYS A 642 2.19 -20.31 -4.16
N GLU A 643 1.95 -19.02 -4.33
CA GLU A 643 2.29 -18.32 -5.56
C GLU A 643 3.81 -18.37 -5.81
N ASN A 644 4.19 -18.78 -7.01
CA ASN A 644 5.59 -18.91 -7.42
C ASN A 644 5.91 -18.15 -8.70
N ASN A 645 4.94 -18.01 -9.61
CA ASN A 645 5.11 -17.29 -10.87
C ASN A 645 3.86 -16.48 -11.23
N HIS A 646 4.05 -15.44 -12.04
CA HIS A 646 2.99 -14.67 -12.68
C HIS A 646 3.35 -14.50 -14.16
N TYR A 647 2.54 -15.08 -15.05
CA TYR A 647 2.77 -15.11 -16.49
C TYR A 647 1.46 -14.93 -17.24
N ASP A 648 1.46 -14.10 -18.29
CA ASP A 648 0.28 -13.81 -19.14
C ASP A 648 -0.98 -13.43 -18.34
N GLY A 649 -0.80 -12.60 -17.30
CA GLY A 649 -1.90 -12.16 -16.41
C GLY A 649 -2.44 -13.24 -15.47
N LYS A 650 -1.84 -14.43 -15.43
CA LYS A 650 -2.25 -15.55 -14.55
C LYS A 650 -1.24 -15.79 -13.43
N HIS A 651 -1.77 -16.12 -12.26
CA HIS A 651 -0.97 -16.57 -11.12
C HIS A 651 -0.77 -18.09 -11.19
N TYR A 652 0.48 -18.51 -11.05
CA TYR A 652 0.89 -19.90 -11.02
C TYR A 652 1.44 -20.25 -9.62
N TYR A 653 0.95 -21.35 -9.09
CA TYR A 653 1.14 -21.76 -7.71
C TYR A 653 1.96 -23.05 -7.64
N ALA A 654 2.99 -23.06 -6.79
CA ALA A 654 3.59 -24.29 -6.31
C ALA A 654 2.58 -25.04 -5.43
N ILE A 655 2.37 -26.32 -5.70
CA ILE A 655 1.51 -27.19 -4.89
C ILE A 655 2.39 -27.82 -3.81
N LEU A 656 2.29 -27.31 -2.59
CA LEU A 656 3.10 -27.69 -1.44
C LEU A 656 2.32 -28.61 -0.52
N GLU A 657 2.86 -29.76 -0.17
CA GLU A 657 2.28 -30.58 0.89
C GLU A 657 2.34 -29.86 2.23
N THR A 658 1.32 -30.09 3.05
CA THR A 658 1.24 -29.49 4.38
C THR A 658 1.31 -30.56 5.45
N ALA A 659 1.98 -30.21 6.56
CA ALA A 659 1.84 -30.92 7.81
C ALA A 659 0.72 -30.29 8.64
N TYR A 660 0.18 -31.04 9.60
CA TYR A 660 -0.93 -30.59 10.43
C TYR A 660 -0.53 -30.49 11.90
N ASP A 661 -0.80 -29.34 12.51
CA ASP A 661 -0.72 -29.16 13.95
C ASP A 661 -2.12 -29.34 14.56
N ASN A 662 -2.31 -30.50 15.21
CA ASN A 662 -3.57 -30.84 15.87
C ASN A 662 -3.92 -29.90 17.04
N THR A 663 -2.92 -29.26 17.66
CA THR A 663 -3.13 -28.38 18.82
C THR A 663 -3.75 -27.06 18.38
N ASN A 664 -3.19 -26.48 17.32
CA ASN A 664 -3.61 -25.20 16.77
C ASN A 664 -4.65 -25.33 15.65
N ASN A 665 -5.01 -26.57 15.28
CA ASN A 665 -5.89 -26.89 14.18
C ASN A 665 -5.47 -26.19 12.87
N ALA A 666 -4.17 -26.22 12.58
CA ALA A 666 -3.53 -25.37 11.58
C ALA A 666 -2.53 -26.16 10.72
N ALA A 667 -2.62 -25.97 9.40
CA ALA A 667 -1.66 -26.50 8.46
C ALA A 667 -0.40 -25.63 8.39
N TYR A 668 0.76 -26.26 8.20
CA TYR A 668 2.06 -25.57 8.11
C TYR A 668 3.04 -26.26 7.17
N ILE A 669 4.10 -25.54 6.78
CA ILE A 669 5.20 -26.06 5.98
C ILE A 669 6.24 -26.66 6.93
N ALA A 670 6.32 -27.98 7.00
CA ALA A 670 7.32 -28.69 7.81
C ALA A 670 8.74 -28.54 7.23
N ASN A 671 9.72 -29.23 7.82
CA ASN A 671 11.12 -29.15 7.44
C ASN A 671 11.34 -29.40 5.93
N LEU A 672 11.93 -28.42 5.24
CA LEU A 672 12.14 -28.42 3.78
C LEU A 672 13.11 -29.49 3.27
N ASN A 673 14.03 -29.96 4.13
CA ASN A 673 15.07 -30.92 3.76
C ASN A 673 14.64 -32.38 3.90
N THR A 674 13.61 -32.66 4.69
CA THR A 674 13.28 -34.04 5.09
C THR A 674 11.80 -34.38 5.10
N ALA A 675 10.89 -33.41 5.26
CA ALA A 675 9.49 -33.68 5.53
C ALA A 675 8.55 -33.10 4.47
N THR A 676 8.74 -31.83 4.09
CA THR A 676 7.84 -31.17 3.14
C THR A 676 8.24 -31.48 1.71
N SER A 677 7.27 -31.95 0.93
CA SER A 677 7.41 -32.10 -0.52
C SER A 677 6.53 -31.09 -1.27
N LYS A 678 6.87 -30.86 -2.53
CA LYS A 678 6.09 -30.12 -3.51
C LYS A 678 5.84 -31.00 -4.73
N VAL A 679 4.75 -30.73 -5.44
CA VAL A 679 4.49 -31.38 -6.72
C VAL A 679 5.47 -30.84 -7.76
N GLY A 680 6.34 -31.72 -8.25
CA GLY A 680 7.21 -31.47 -9.39
C GLY A 680 6.78 -32.28 -10.61
N ILE A 681 7.34 -31.99 -11.78
CA ILE A 681 7.17 -32.80 -12.99
C ILE A 681 8.49 -33.51 -13.33
N ALA A 682 8.40 -34.80 -13.65
CA ALA A 682 9.52 -35.60 -14.16
C ALA A 682 9.70 -35.36 -15.67
N ASP A 683 10.39 -34.28 -16.02
CA ASP A 683 10.69 -33.89 -17.42
C ASP A 683 11.93 -34.59 -18.00
N ASP A 684 12.56 -35.48 -17.24
CA ASP A 684 13.72 -36.27 -17.63
C ASP A 684 13.35 -37.51 -18.47
N GLY A 685 12.06 -37.82 -18.62
CA GLY A 685 11.56 -38.93 -19.43
C GLY A 685 10.28 -38.58 -20.22
N MET A 686 9.95 -39.38 -21.23
CA MET A 686 8.81 -39.15 -22.14
C MET A 686 7.41 -39.27 -21.51
N THR A 687 7.32 -39.52 -20.20
CA THR A 687 6.05 -39.77 -19.52
C THR A 687 5.50 -38.54 -18.78
N ALA A 688 6.34 -37.53 -18.46
CA ALA A 688 5.92 -36.30 -17.77
C ALA A 688 5.03 -36.53 -16.53
N GLY A 689 5.41 -37.50 -15.69
CA GLY A 689 4.67 -37.87 -14.48
C GLY A 689 4.82 -36.85 -13.35
N LEU A 690 3.78 -36.68 -12.54
CA LEU A 690 3.86 -35.90 -11.30
C LEU A 690 4.78 -36.62 -10.30
N LYS A 691 5.78 -35.89 -9.84
CA LYS A 691 6.87 -36.34 -8.96
C LYS A 691 6.75 -35.68 -7.59
N VAL A 692 6.98 -36.45 -6.55
CA VAL A 692 7.21 -35.96 -5.18
C VAL A 692 8.63 -35.37 -5.15
N GLN A 693 8.71 -34.06 -5.00
CA GLN A 693 9.97 -33.31 -4.98
C GLN A 693 10.18 -32.71 -3.59
N LEU A 694 11.38 -32.79 -3.01
CA LEU A 694 11.61 -32.11 -1.73
C LEU A 694 11.53 -30.59 -1.92
N LEU A 695 11.08 -29.88 -0.88
CA LEU A 695 10.93 -28.43 -0.95
C LEU A 695 12.27 -27.72 -1.25
N ASN A 696 13.37 -28.25 -0.70
CA ASN A 696 14.73 -27.73 -0.83
C ASN A 696 15.34 -27.80 -2.24
N GLU A 697 14.71 -28.53 -3.15
CA GLU A 697 15.17 -28.55 -4.53
C GLU A 697 14.87 -27.20 -5.19
N SER A 698 15.87 -26.59 -5.84
CA SER A 698 15.74 -25.23 -6.38
C SER A 698 14.68 -25.10 -7.47
N ARG A 699 14.50 -26.14 -8.29
CA ARG A 699 13.46 -26.18 -9.33
C ARG A 699 12.08 -26.32 -8.69
N THR A 700 11.16 -25.42 -9.03
CA THR A 700 9.76 -25.45 -8.57
C THR A 700 8.83 -25.50 -9.77
N SER A 701 8.00 -26.53 -9.86
CA SER A 701 6.90 -26.56 -10.84
C SER A 701 5.73 -25.74 -10.29
N ALA A 702 5.06 -24.99 -11.15
CA ALA A 702 3.96 -24.11 -10.77
C ALA A 702 2.75 -24.32 -11.70
N PHE A 703 1.55 -24.16 -11.14
CA PHE A 703 0.30 -24.47 -11.83
C PHE A 703 -0.76 -23.39 -11.60
N THR A 704 -1.57 -23.07 -12.61
CA THR A 704 -2.80 -22.31 -12.34
C THR A 704 -3.82 -23.19 -11.61
N VAL A 705 -4.79 -22.57 -10.96
CA VAL A 705 -5.96 -23.25 -10.37
C VAL A 705 -7.20 -22.60 -10.97
N GLU A 706 -7.74 -23.23 -12.02
CA GLU A 706 -8.79 -22.66 -12.86
C GLU A 706 -10.11 -23.42 -12.66
N PRO A 707 -11.25 -22.73 -12.48
CA PRO A 707 -12.54 -23.40 -12.48
C PRO A 707 -12.79 -24.07 -13.84
N SER A 708 -13.41 -25.24 -13.83
CA SER A 708 -13.80 -25.92 -15.07
C SER A 708 -14.89 -25.13 -15.79
N ASP A 709 -14.83 -25.18 -17.11
CA ASP A 709 -15.82 -24.68 -18.05
C ASP A 709 -17.05 -25.61 -18.19
N ALA A 710 -17.09 -26.75 -17.51
CA ALA A 710 -18.22 -27.68 -17.52
C ALA A 710 -19.41 -27.16 -16.68
N PRO A 711 -20.49 -26.66 -17.30
CA PRO A 711 -21.58 -26.05 -16.57
C PRO A 711 -22.47 -27.11 -15.91
N LEU A 712 -22.83 -26.91 -14.63
CA LEU A 712 -23.78 -27.78 -13.91
C LEU A 712 -25.23 -27.52 -14.31
N TYR A 713 -25.54 -26.26 -14.63
CA TYR A 713 -26.86 -25.78 -15.02
C TYR A 713 -26.81 -25.09 -16.39
N ARG A 714 -27.91 -25.17 -17.14
CA ARG A 714 -28.08 -24.51 -18.42
C ARG A 714 -28.25 -23.00 -18.23
N ARG A 715 -27.44 -22.27 -18.99
CA ARG A 715 -27.57 -20.84 -19.25
C ARG A 715 -28.06 -20.67 -20.69
N PHE A 716 -29.09 -19.86 -20.91
CA PHE A 716 -29.66 -19.63 -22.23
C PHE A 716 -28.98 -18.41 -22.87
N ASN A 717 -27.74 -18.59 -23.32
CA ASN A 717 -26.93 -17.53 -23.89
C ASN A 717 -26.04 -17.96 -25.06
N LYS A 718 -26.34 -19.11 -25.66
CA LYS A 718 -25.58 -19.63 -26.80
C LYS A 718 -26.29 -19.27 -28.11
N ALA A 719 -25.79 -18.25 -28.81
CA ALA A 719 -26.30 -17.89 -30.15
C ALA A 719 -26.31 -19.05 -31.14
N ILE A 720 -25.33 -19.95 -31.06
CA ILE A 720 -25.28 -21.13 -31.93
C ILE A 720 -26.51 -22.05 -31.76
N LEU A 721 -27.18 -21.98 -30.60
CA LEU A 721 -28.42 -22.67 -30.29
C LEU A 721 -29.66 -21.81 -30.55
N GLY A 722 -29.49 -20.59 -31.09
CA GLY A 722 -30.56 -19.62 -31.36
C GLY A 722 -30.98 -18.79 -30.13
N GLU A 723 -30.18 -18.79 -29.06
CA GLU A 723 -30.49 -18.09 -27.80
C GLU A 723 -29.89 -16.68 -27.76
N ASN A 724 -30.41 -15.82 -26.87
CA ASN A 724 -29.89 -14.46 -26.66
C ASN A 724 -28.49 -14.43 -26.01
N GLU A 725 -27.46 -14.02 -26.75
CA GLU A 725 -26.05 -13.98 -26.29
C GLU A 725 -25.81 -13.13 -25.03
N ASN A 726 -26.67 -12.17 -24.73
CA ASN A 726 -26.49 -11.20 -23.64
C ASN A 726 -27.22 -11.58 -22.34
N ASP A 727 -27.74 -12.81 -22.23
CA ASP A 727 -28.60 -13.25 -21.12
C ASP A 727 -29.85 -12.39 -20.93
N GLY A 728 -30.24 -11.69 -22.00
CA GLY A 728 -31.48 -10.95 -22.07
C GLY A 728 -32.66 -11.92 -22.12
N PRO A 729 -33.87 -11.45 -21.76
CA PRO A 729 -35.03 -12.32 -21.79
C PRO A 729 -35.28 -12.86 -23.20
N ASP A 730 -35.66 -14.14 -23.26
CA ASP A 730 -35.78 -14.92 -24.49
C ASP A 730 -37.13 -15.66 -24.55
N SER A 731 -37.60 -16.03 -25.73
CA SER A 731 -38.84 -16.79 -25.91
C SER A 731 -38.49 -18.16 -26.45
N LEU A 732 -38.75 -19.21 -25.67
CA LEU A 732 -38.30 -20.57 -25.97
C LEU A 732 -39.47 -21.55 -25.96
N VAL A 733 -39.35 -22.63 -26.73
CA VAL A 733 -40.30 -23.75 -26.72
C VAL A 733 -39.63 -24.95 -26.06
N PHE A 734 -40.19 -25.47 -24.97
CA PHE A 734 -39.62 -26.64 -24.27
C PHE A 734 -40.21 -27.94 -24.79
N VAL A 735 -39.34 -28.86 -25.20
CA VAL A 735 -39.72 -30.16 -25.78
C VAL A 735 -39.16 -31.29 -24.92
N GLU A 736 -40.02 -32.19 -24.47
CA GLU A 736 -39.62 -33.36 -23.68
C GLU A 736 -38.84 -34.34 -24.55
N LYS A 737 -37.70 -34.81 -24.02
CA LYS A 737 -36.68 -35.57 -24.73
C LYS A 737 -37.23 -36.86 -25.32
N TYR A 738 -38.00 -37.64 -24.56
CA TYR A 738 -38.37 -39.00 -24.93
C TYR A 738 -39.68 -39.08 -25.73
N ARG A 739 -40.73 -38.39 -25.29
CA ARG A 739 -42.08 -38.41 -25.89
C ARG A 739 -42.29 -37.34 -26.94
N LYS A 740 -41.38 -36.35 -27.02
CA LYS A 740 -41.46 -35.22 -27.97
C LYS A 740 -42.74 -34.38 -27.81
N GLU A 741 -43.22 -34.27 -26.58
CA GLU A 741 -44.34 -33.43 -26.18
C GLU A 741 -43.83 -32.06 -25.71
N TYR A 742 -44.69 -31.05 -25.79
CA TYR A 742 -44.36 -29.64 -25.61
C TYR A 742 -45.00 -29.09 -24.34
N LEU A 743 -44.27 -28.28 -23.58
CA LEU A 743 -44.85 -27.52 -22.47
C LEU A 743 -45.76 -26.42 -23.01
N MET A 744 -46.89 -26.21 -22.34
CA MET A 744 -47.92 -25.24 -22.73
C MET A 744 -48.88 -24.95 -21.58
N ASP A 745 -49.82 -24.02 -21.78
CA ASP A 745 -50.98 -23.86 -20.89
C ASP A 745 -51.83 -25.15 -20.91
N GLU A 746 -52.36 -25.57 -19.75
CA GLU A 746 -53.21 -26.77 -19.66
C GLU A 746 -54.53 -26.56 -20.41
N GLY A 747 -54.65 -27.14 -21.60
CA GLY A 747 -55.86 -27.12 -22.42
C GLY A 747 -56.78 -28.33 -22.25
N ASN A 748 -56.34 -29.38 -21.53
CA ASN A 748 -57.17 -30.56 -21.32
C ASN A 748 -58.22 -30.29 -20.25
N LYS A 749 -59.50 -30.23 -20.66
CA LYS A 749 -60.64 -29.95 -19.78
C LYS A 749 -60.77 -30.89 -18.56
N ASN A 750 -60.14 -32.07 -18.60
CA ASN A 750 -60.12 -32.99 -17.47
C ASN A 750 -59.10 -32.60 -16.39
N PHE A 751 -58.15 -31.73 -16.71
CA PHE A 751 -57.05 -31.29 -15.85
C PHE A 751 -57.03 -29.78 -15.61
N THR A 752 -57.96 -29.03 -16.19
CA THR A 752 -58.21 -27.59 -15.93
C THR A 752 -59.04 -27.35 -14.67
N ASP A 753 -58.91 -26.17 -14.08
CA ASP A 753 -59.71 -25.68 -12.95
C ASP A 753 -60.30 -24.29 -13.26
N GLU A 754 -61.38 -23.90 -12.59
CA GLU A 754 -62.04 -22.60 -12.81
C GLU A 754 -61.19 -21.40 -12.32
N PHE A 755 -60.28 -21.62 -11.37
CA PHE A 755 -59.56 -20.56 -10.68
C PHE A 755 -58.04 -20.59 -10.89
N VAL A 756 -57.48 -21.71 -11.36
CA VAL A 756 -56.04 -21.93 -11.50
C VAL A 756 -55.67 -22.35 -12.92
N ASP A 757 -54.76 -21.61 -13.54
CA ASP A 757 -54.15 -21.94 -14.83
C ASP A 757 -52.99 -22.92 -14.61
N TYR A 758 -53.18 -24.22 -14.85
CA TYR A 758 -52.09 -25.20 -14.69
C TYR A 758 -51.13 -25.23 -15.87
N LEU A 759 -49.90 -25.66 -15.61
CA LEU A 759 -48.95 -26.05 -16.67
C LEU A 759 -49.36 -27.42 -17.22
N GLY A 760 -49.44 -27.52 -18.55
CA GLY A 760 -49.72 -28.74 -19.30
C GLY A 760 -48.53 -29.21 -20.14
N ILE A 761 -48.63 -30.45 -20.63
CA ILE A 761 -47.72 -31.03 -21.62
C ILE A 761 -48.50 -31.88 -22.62
N TRP A 762 -48.28 -31.69 -23.92
CA TRP A 762 -48.95 -32.49 -24.95
C TRP A 762 -48.26 -32.38 -26.33
N SER A 763 -48.80 -33.08 -27.34
CA SER A 763 -48.43 -32.86 -28.75
C SER A 763 -48.74 -31.44 -29.25
N LYS A 764 -47.92 -30.96 -30.19
CA LYS A 764 -47.94 -29.59 -30.74
C LYS A 764 -49.32 -29.11 -31.22
N ASP A 765 -50.13 -29.99 -31.80
CA ASP A 765 -51.46 -29.66 -32.34
C ASP A 765 -52.49 -29.27 -31.27
N LYS A 766 -52.25 -29.61 -30.00
CA LYS A 766 -53.15 -29.24 -28.89
C LYS A 766 -52.84 -27.90 -28.25
N ALA A 767 -51.72 -27.28 -28.59
CA ALA A 767 -51.32 -25.99 -28.03
C ALA A 767 -51.97 -24.80 -28.73
N GLU A 768 -52.75 -25.01 -29.81
CA GLU A 768 -53.30 -23.94 -30.66
C GLU A 768 -52.24 -22.90 -31.07
N ASN A 769 -51.01 -23.36 -31.33
CA ASN A 769 -49.82 -22.55 -31.63
C ASN A 769 -49.42 -21.56 -30.50
N LYS A 770 -49.72 -21.85 -29.22
CA LYS A 770 -49.32 -21.03 -28.06
C LYS A 770 -48.25 -21.74 -27.23
N LEU A 771 -47.10 -22.01 -27.85
CA LEU A 771 -46.02 -22.82 -27.26
C LEU A 771 -44.86 -22.00 -26.68
N ALA A 772 -44.68 -20.77 -27.14
CA ALA A 772 -43.56 -19.94 -26.70
C ALA A 772 -43.75 -19.49 -25.25
N MET A 773 -42.77 -19.82 -24.41
CA MET A 773 -42.67 -19.33 -23.03
C MET A 773 -41.56 -18.30 -22.94
N ARG A 774 -41.86 -17.17 -22.30
CA ARG A 774 -40.90 -16.10 -22.06
C ARG A 774 -40.07 -16.46 -20.83
N ILE A 775 -38.74 -16.42 -20.99
CA ILE A 775 -37.75 -16.71 -19.95
C ILE A 775 -37.05 -15.41 -19.59
N ASP A 776 -37.27 -14.94 -18.36
CA ASP A 776 -36.60 -13.76 -17.83
C ASP A 776 -35.58 -14.15 -16.77
N THR A 777 -34.46 -13.45 -16.75
CA THR A 777 -33.43 -13.63 -15.74
C THR A 777 -33.90 -13.09 -14.38
N ALA A 778 -33.97 -13.95 -13.36
CA ALA A 778 -34.31 -13.57 -11.98
C ALA A 778 -33.04 -13.31 -11.14
N TRP A 779 -32.07 -14.23 -11.22
CA TRP A 779 -30.81 -14.14 -10.47
C TRP A 779 -29.67 -14.75 -11.30
N LEU A 780 -28.84 -13.87 -11.86
CA LEU A 780 -27.70 -14.19 -12.73
C LEU A 780 -26.65 -13.07 -12.60
N ASN A 781 -25.37 -13.38 -12.88
CA ASN A 781 -24.23 -12.46 -12.75
C ASN A 781 -24.02 -11.85 -11.34
N ARG A 782 -24.68 -12.40 -10.32
CA ARG A 782 -24.62 -12.00 -8.91
C ARG A 782 -24.66 -13.27 -8.04
N GLY A 783 -23.99 -13.26 -6.89
CA GLY A 783 -23.87 -14.46 -6.04
C GLY A 783 -23.30 -15.65 -6.83
N ALA A 784 -23.92 -16.82 -6.70
CA ALA A 784 -23.61 -18.01 -7.49
C ALA A 784 -24.45 -18.14 -8.78
N GLY A 785 -25.10 -17.06 -9.23
CA GLY A 785 -25.99 -17.08 -10.39
C GLY A 785 -25.33 -17.51 -11.71
N ASN A 786 -24.01 -17.36 -11.86
CA ASN A 786 -23.28 -17.88 -13.02
C ASN A 786 -23.20 -19.42 -13.06
N VAL A 787 -23.30 -20.07 -11.90
CA VAL A 787 -23.24 -21.52 -11.79
C VAL A 787 -24.63 -22.13 -11.68
N LYS A 788 -25.54 -21.47 -10.96
CA LYS A 788 -26.97 -21.82 -10.92
C LYS A 788 -27.81 -20.60 -11.34
N PRO A 789 -28.02 -20.39 -12.65
CA PRO A 789 -28.96 -19.40 -13.12
C PRO A 789 -30.37 -19.70 -12.61
N GLN A 790 -31.08 -18.65 -12.18
CA GLN A 790 -32.50 -18.74 -11.82
C GLN A 790 -33.31 -17.85 -12.75
N TYR A 791 -34.38 -18.41 -13.29
CA TYR A 791 -35.24 -17.75 -14.27
C TYR A 791 -36.68 -17.67 -13.79
N LEU A 792 -37.36 -16.61 -14.21
CA LEU A 792 -38.81 -16.53 -14.25
C LEU A 792 -39.27 -17.07 -15.61
N ILE A 793 -40.37 -17.82 -15.61
CA ILE A 793 -41.00 -18.32 -16.82
C ILE A 793 -42.39 -17.72 -16.90
N SER A 794 -42.76 -17.12 -18.02
CA SER A 794 -44.04 -16.44 -18.16
C SER A 794 -44.69 -16.60 -19.54
N VAL A 795 -46.00 -16.43 -19.57
CA VAL A 795 -46.84 -16.43 -20.77
C VAL A 795 -47.79 -15.21 -20.72
N ALA A 796 -48.47 -14.92 -21.84
CA ALA A 796 -49.44 -13.83 -21.96
C ALA A 796 -48.92 -12.46 -21.45
N ARG A 797 -47.84 -11.97 -22.10
CA ARG A 797 -47.10 -10.77 -21.68
C ARG A 797 -47.73 -9.47 -22.17
N ASP A 798 -47.81 -8.47 -21.29
CA ASP A 798 -48.26 -7.10 -21.58
C ASP A 798 -47.39 -6.10 -20.81
N ASP A 799 -46.11 -6.02 -21.18
CA ASP A 799 -45.10 -5.22 -20.49
C ASP A 799 -45.42 -3.72 -20.57
N GLN A 800 -45.33 -3.03 -19.44
CA GLN A 800 -45.65 -1.62 -19.32
C GLN A 800 -44.37 -0.79 -19.29
N GLY A 801 -44.27 0.19 -20.19
CA GLY A 801 -43.16 1.15 -20.21
C GLY A 801 -43.15 2.08 -18.99
N ALA A 802 -42.01 2.71 -18.74
CA ALA A 802 -41.93 3.77 -17.74
C ALA A 802 -42.76 4.98 -18.19
N ILE A 803 -43.48 5.58 -17.26
CA ILE A 803 -44.21 6.84 -17.47
C ILE A 803 -43.39 7.92 -16.79
N GLU A 804 -43.00 8.96 -17.52
CA GLU A 804 -42.24 10.08 -16.96
C GLU A 804 -43.11 10.95 -16.05
N THR A 805 -42.51 11.48 -14.98
CA THR A 805 -43.16 12.49 -14.15
C THR A 805 -43.31 13.78 -14.95
N ILE A 806 -44.55 14.25 -15.11
CA ILE A 806 -44.84 15.54 -15.71
C ILE A 806 -44.84 16.57 -14.58
N PRO A 807 -43.91 17.54 -14.57
CA PRO A 807 -43.86 18.56 -13.53
C PRO A 807 -45.09 19.46 -13.60
N CYS A 808 -45.47 20.00 -12.44
CA CYS A 808 -46.48 21.03 -12.34
C CYS A 808 -46.06 22.28 -13.13
N ASP A 809 -46.98 22.83 -13.91
CA ASP A 809 -46.81 23.99 -14.79
C ASP A 809 -47.24 25.32 -14.14
N GLU A 810 -47.70 25.27 -12.89
CA GLU A 810 -47.94 26.46 -12.07
C GLU A 810 -46.66 27.26 -11.83
N ALA A 811 -46.81 28.54 -11.50
CA ALA A 811 -45.67 29.40 -11.15
C ALA A 811 -44.89 28.86 -9.92
N ASP A 812 -43.58 29.08 -9.89
CA ASP A 812 -42.65 28.52 -8.87
C ASP A 812 -43.05 28.85 -7.40
N ASP A 813 -43.83 29.92 -7.18
CA ASP A 813 -44.34 30.32 -5.87
C ASP A 813 -45.61 29.57 -5.43
N LYS A 814 -46.20 28.75 -6.29
CA LYS A 814 -47.49 28.06 -6.10
C LYS A 814 -47.37 26.53 -5.98
N HIS A 815 -46.17 25.98 -5.90
CA HIS A 815 -45.99 24.54 -5.71
C HIS A 815 -46.17 24.13 -4.24
N PHE A 816 -47.14 23.26 -3.98
CA PHE A 816 -47.41 22.66 -2.67
C PHE A 816 -47.83 21.19 -2.80
N TYR A 817 -47.72 20.42 -1.70
CA TYR A 817 -48.39 19.13 -1.52
C TYR A 817 -49.19 19.14 -0.22
N ILE A 818 -50.21 18.27 -0.13
CA ILE A 818 -51.00 18.05 1.08
C ILE A 818 -50.55 16.72 1.68
N ASP A 819 -50.17 16.70 2.96
CA ASP A 819 -49.81 15.45 3.64
C ASP A 819 -51.03 14.61 4.03
N ASP A 820 -50.80 13.39 4.53
CA ASP A 820 -51.84 12.46 4.98
C ASP A 820 -52.73 13.00 6.12
N LYS A 821 -52.38 14.16 6.71
CA LYS A 821 -53.14 14.85 7.76
C LYS A 821 -53.91 16.07 7.23
N GLY A 822 -53.89 16.31 5.92
CA GLY A 822 -54.58 17.43 5.30
C GLY A 822 -53.83 18.77 5.39
N VAL A 823 -52.55 18.78 5.76
CA VAL A 823 -51.74 19.99 5.90
C VAL A 823 -50.97 20.28 4.61
N ALA A 824 -51.06 21.52 4.12
CA ALA A 824 -50.34 21.96 2.94
C ALA A 824 -48.88 22.36 3.25
N HIS A 825 -47.94 21.85 2.47
CA HIS A 825 -46.49 22.10 2.55
C HIS A 825 -45.97 22.63 1.23
N LYS A 826 -45.11 23.65 1.26
CA LYS A 826 -44.44 24.17 0.05
C LYS A 826 -43.47 23.13 -0.50
N THR A 827 -43.39 22.99 -1.81
CA THR A 827 -42.55 21.99 -2.47
C THR A 827 -42.06 22.47 -3.82
N ASP A 828 -41.32 21.63 -4.56
CA ASP A 828 -40.89 21.91 -5.92
C ASP A 828 -41.94 21.50 -6.96
N LYS A 829 -41.72 21.87 -8.23
CA LYS A 829 -42.64 21.55 -9.33
C LYS A 829 -42.83 20.05 -9.58
N TRP A 830 -41.90 19.20 -9.17
CA TRP A 830 -41.95 17.75 -9.39
C TRP A 830 -42.74 17.04 -8.30
N HIS A 831 -42.73 17.57 -7.08
CA HIS A 831 -43.43 17.02 -5.92
C HIS A 831 -44.73 17.77 -5.58
N CYS A 832 -45.16 18.69 -6.43
CA CYS A 832 -46.42 19.40 -6.28
C CYS A 832 -47.62 18.47 -6.48
N GLN A 833 -48.72 18.69 -5.77
CA GLN A 833 -49.96 17.89 -5.88
C GLN A 833 -50.56 17.89 -7.31
N HIS A 834 -50.27 18.91 -8.11
CA HIS A 834 -50.69 18.97 -9.52
C HIS A 834 -49.69 18.31 -10.49
N ALA A 835 -48.50 17.91 -10.03
CA ALA A 835 -47.57 17.15 -10.85
C ALA A 835 -48.15 15.74 -11.11
N LYS A 836 -48.09 15.28 -12.36
CA LYS A 836 -48.49 13.91 -12.69
C LYS A 836 -47.28 13.02 -12.43
N GLN A 837 -47.30 12.33 -11.28
CA GLN A 837 -46.22 11.42 -10.91
C GLN A 837 -46.08 10.32 -11.96
N GLY A 838 -44.85 10.12 -12.43
CA GLY A 838 -44.49 9.01 -13.28
C GLY A 838 -44.46 7.70 -12.51
N ARG A 839 -44.37 6.59 -13.23
CA ARG A 839 -44.16 5.25 -12.66
C ARG A 839 -43.06 4.52 -13.40
N ALA A 840 -42.33 3.66 -12.69
CA ALA A 840 -41.34 2.79 -13.31
C ALA A 840 -42.04 1.79 -14.27
N GLY A 841 -41.32 1.40 -15.32
CA GLY A 841 -41.76 0.32 -16.19
C GLY A 841 -41.70 -1.02 -15.46
N PHE A 842 -42.55 -1.97 -15.87
CA PHE A 842 -42.60 -3.30 -15.29
C PHE A 842 -43.11 -4.34 -16.29
N ALA A 843 -42.76 -5.60 -16.06
CA ALA A 843 -43.18 -6.71 -16.91
C ALA A 843 -44.41 -7.41 -16.33
N TYR A 844 -45.55 -7.33 -17.01
CA TYR A 844 -46.78 -8.01 -16.62
C TYR A 844 -46.95 -9.30 -17.42
N GLY A 845 -47.39 -10.37 -16.76
CA GLY A 845 -47.79 -11.59 -17.43
C GLY A 845 -48.31 -12.64 -16.46
N LYS A 846 -48.53 -13.85 -16.95
CA LYS A 846 -48.77 -15.02 -16.11
C LYS A 846 -47.45 -15.75 -15.87
N TYR A 847 -46.99 -15.80 -14.64
CA TYR A 847 -45.69 -16.38 -14.25
C TYR A 847 -45.86 -17.78 -13.69
N LEU A 848 -45.01 -18.72 -14.11
CA LEU A 848 -45.01 -20.10 -13.67
C LEU A 848 -44.49 -20.19 -12.23
N VAL A 849 -45.31 -20.76 -11.36
CA VAL A 849 -45.05 -20.95 -9.95
C VAL A 849 -45.35 -22.37 -9.52
N SER A 850 -44.62 -22.83 -8.51
CA SER A 850 -44.92 -24.01 -7.74
C SER A 850 -45.91 -23.68 -6.63
N PHE A 851 -46.99 -24.45 -6.50
CA PHE A 851 -47.99 -24.25 -5.44
C PHE A 851 -47.58 -24.88 -4.09
N ALA A 852 -46.27 -25.05 -3.87
CA ALA A 852 -45.69 -25.69 -2.70
C ALA A 852 -46.02 -25.04 -1.35
N ASP A 853 -46.26 -23.73 -1.34
CA ASP A 853 -46.67 -22.96 -0.17
C ASP A 853 -48.17 -23.12 0.14
N SER A 854 -49.01 -23.03 -0.90
CA SER A 854 -50.47 -23.14 -0.86
C SER A 854 -50.90 -24.57 -0.49
N ALA A 855 -50.11 -25.56 -0.91
CA ALA A 855 -50.22 -26.95 -0.50
C ALA A 855 -50.14 -27.19 1.01
N ARG A 856 -49.50 -26.29 1.76
CA ARG A 856 -49.35 -26.43 3.22
C ARG A 856 -50.58 -26.01 4.01
N ALA A 857 -51.45 -25.18 3.41
CA ALA A 857 -52.52 -24.49 4.12
C ALA A 857 -53.85 -25.28 4.13
N ASP A 858 -54.14 -26.09 3.11
CA ASP A 858 -55.40 -26.85 3.01
C ASP A 858 -55.21 -28.17 2.23
N LYS A 859 -55.18 -29.30 2.96
CA LYS A 859 -54.78 -30.63 2.43
C LYS A 859 -55.85 -31.35 1.58
N LYS A 860 -57.06 -30.80 1.42
CA LYS A 860 -58.23 -31.51 0.83
C LYS A 860 -58.76 -30.90 -0.47
N LYS A 861 -57.88 -30.37 -1.32
CA LYS A 861 -58.28 -29.76 -2.59
C LYS A 861 -57.89 -30.66 -3.79
N PRO A 862 -58.71 -30.73 -4.86
CA PRO A 862 -58.54 -31.68 -5.97
C PRO A 862 -57.29 -31.43 -6.84
N TYR A 863 -56.63 -30.30 -6.65
CA TYR A 863 -55.45 -29.90 -7.42
C TYR A 863 -54.11 -30.30 -6.80
N MET A 864 -54.12 -31.20 -5.81
CA MET A 864 -52.88 -31.68 -5.21
C MET A 864 -53.05 -33.14 -4.82
N ASP A 865 -52.17 -34.01 -5.30
CA ASP A 865 -52.03 -35.36 -4.74
C ASP A 865 -51.05 -35.30 -3.55
N ILE A 866 -51.37 -34.45 -2.56
CA ILE A 866 -50.56 -34.32 -1.32
C ILE A 866 -50.55 -35.64 -0.57
N ASP A 867 -51.65 -36.38 -0.60
CA ASP A 867 -51.75 -37.69 0.05
C ASP A 867 -50.67 -38.66 -0.48
N ASN A 868 -50.24 -38.54 -1.74
CA ASN A 868 -49.11 -39.27 -2.32
C ASN A 868 -47.80 -38.44 -2.47
N GLY A 869 -47.76 -37.19 -1.99
CA GLY A 869 -46.56 -36.36 -1.88
C GLY A 869 -46.20 -35.47 -3.08
N TYR A 870 -47.12 -35.18 -4.01
CA TYR A 870 -46.86 -34.39 -5.22
C TYR A 870 -47.41 -32.95 -5.17
N THR A 871 -46.68 -31.99 -5.76
CA THR A 871 -47.07 -30.56 -5.83
C THR A 871 -47.32 -30.15 -7.28
N ARG A 872 -48.51 -29.60 -7.60
CA ARG A 872 -48.82 -29.04 -8.94
C ARG A 872 -48.08 -27.72 -9.16
N VAL A 873 -47.88 -27.39 -10.44
CA VAL A 873 -47.27 -26.15 -10.91
C VAL A 873 -48.21 -25.49 -11.92
N GLY A 874 -48.21 -24.17 -11.99
CA GLY A 874 -49.13 -23.42 -12.85
C GLY A 874 -48.81 -21.94 -12.87
N PHE A 875 -49.62 -21.16 -13.57
CA PHE A 875 -49.38 -19.77 -13.82
C PHE A 875 -50.24 -18.85 -12.94
N VAL A 876 -49.63 -17.76 -12.43
CA VAL A 876 -50.31 -16.70 -11.69
C VAL A 876 -50.05 -15.35 -12.34
N LYS A 877 -51.07 -14.48 -12.38
CA LYS A 877 -50.88 -13.09 -12.84
C LYS A 877 -49.94 -12.37 -11.88
N ALA A 878 -48.84 -11.82 -12.40
CA ALA A 878 -47.87 -11.11 -11.59
C ALA A 878 -47.21 -9.96 -12.37
N VAL A 879 -46.59 -9.05 -11.62
CA VAL A 879 -45.74 -7.98 -12.13
C VAL A 879 -44.30 -8.25 -11.69
N HIS A 880 -43.36 -8.25 -12.62
CA HIS A 880 -41.92 -8.29 -12.32
C HIS A 880 -41.35 -6.86 -12.44
N ALA A 881 -40.81 -6.35 -11.34
CA ALA A 881 -40.17 -5.04 -11.30
C ALA A 881 -38.96 -5.05 -10.36
N GLY A 882 -37.80 -4.64 -10.88
CA GLY A 882 -36.53 -4.71 -10.14
C GLY A 882 -36.20 -6.13 -9.68
N ASP A 883 -35.75 -6.29 -8.45
CA ASP A 883 -35.44 -7.60 -7.85
C ASP A 883 -36.67 -8.25 -7.15
N SER A 884 -37.90 -7.97 -7.61
CA SER A 884 -39.13 -8.44 -6.97
C SER A 884 -40.20 -8.89 -7.95
N LEU A 885 -40.90 -9.96 -7.59
CA LEU A 885 -42.11 -10.44 -8.28
C LEU A 885 -43.33 -10.19 -7.39
N PHE A 886 -44.29 -9.42 -7.90
CA PHE A 886 -45.53 -9.05 -7.23
C PHE A 886 -46.67 -9.90 -7.76
N ILE A 887 -47.09 -10.91 -7.00
CA ILE A 887 -48.22 -11.78 -7.36
C ILE A 887 -49.52 -11.01 -7.13
N LEU A 888 -50.36 -10.90 -8.18
CA LEU A 888 -51.57 -10.07 -8.14
C LEU A 888 -52.75 -10.82 -7.53
N VAL A 889 -53.23 -10.32 -6.40
CA VAL A 889 -54.40 -10.81 -5.66
C VAL A 889 -55.35 -9.66 -5.31
N ASN A 890 -56.50 -9.98 -4.71
CA ASN A 890 -57.52 -9.02 -4.30
C ASN A 890 -57.93 -8.05 -5.44
N GLU A 891 -57.98 -6.75 -5.16
CA GLU A 891 -58.37 -5.69 -6.10
C GLU A 891 -57.46 -5.60 -7.35
N PHE A 892 -56.22 -6.08 -7.27
CA PHE A 892 -55.26 -6.02 -8.38
C PHE A 892 -55.35 -7.21 -9.35
N LYS A 893 -55.98 -8.33 -8.96
CA LYS A 893 -56.03 -9.58 -9.75
C LYS A 893 -56.59 -9.41 -11.17
N ASN A 894 -57.57 -8.52 -11.31
CA ASN A 894 -58.31 -8.29 -12.56
C ASN A 894 -58.14 -6.86 -13.11
N MET A 895 -57.22 -6.09 -12.53
CA MET A 895 -56.90 -4.76 -13.02
C MET A 895 -56.16 -4.85 -14.36
N LYS A 896 -56.40 -3.88 -15.26
CA LYS A 896 -55.70 -3.82 -16.54
C LYS A 896 -54.22 -3.48 -16.30
N PRO A 897 -53.28 -4.03 -17.08
CA PRO A 897 -51.85 -3.77 -16.88
C PRO A 897 -51.49 -2.28 -16.88
N ALA A 898 -52.14 -1.47 -17.71
CA ALA A 898 -51.93 -0.02 -17.78
C ALA A 898 -52.26 0.73 -16.47
N ASP A 899 -53.21 0.21 -15.69
CA ASP A 899 -53.72 0.82 -14.46
C ASP A 899 -52.96 0.35 -13.20
N LEU A 900 -52.05 -0.64 -13.33
CA LEU A 900 -51.27 -1.17 -12.22
C LEU A 900 -50.12 -0.23 -11.84
N ASP A 901 -49.90 -0.09 -10.53
CA ASP A 901 -48.74 0.59 -9.95
C ASP A 901 -48.12 -0.25 -8.82
N THR A 902 -46.82 -0.52 -8.89
CA THR A 902 -46.12 -1.37 -7.91
C THR A 902 -46.07 -0.76 -6.51
N ALA A 903 -46.03 0.57 -6.39
CA ALA A 903 -46.02 1.24 -5.08
C ALA A 903 -47.39 1.10 -4.40
N ASP A 904 -48.49 1.20 -5.16
CA ASP A 904 -49.83 0.97 -4.64
C ASP A 904 -50.03 -0.48 -4.19
N ILE A 905 -49.54 -1.44 -4.96
CA ILE A 905 -49.53 -2.87 -4.57
C ILE A 905 -48.76 -3.06 -3.25
N VAL A 906 -47.55 -2.51 -3.15
CA VAL A 906 -46.73 -2.59 -1.91
C VAL A 906 -47.48 -1.99 -0.72
N LYS A 907 -48.09 -0.81 -0.89
CA LYS A 907 -48.83 -0.11 0.16
C LYS A 907 -50.03 -0.93 0.64
N ALA A 908 -50.84 -1.42 -0.30
CA ALA A 908 -52.01 -2.23 -0.01
C ALA A 908 -51.64 -3.56 0.68
N TYR A 909 -50.62 -4.26 0.18
CA TYR A 909 -50.21 -5.56 0.73
C TYR A 909 -49.58 -5.44 2.11
N LYS A 910 -48.80 -4.39 2.37
CA LYS A 910 -48.28 -4.08 3.72
C LYS A 910 -49.41 -3.74 4.69
N ALA A 911 -50.39 -2.94 4.25
CA ALA A 911 -51.56 -2.61 5.07
C ALA A 911 -52.37 -3.87 5.43
N ALA A 912 -52.52 -4.80 4.48
CA ALA A 912 -53.17 -6.09 4.68
C ALA A 912 -52.29 -7.16 5.37
N LYS A 913 -50.99 -6.88 5.57
CA LYS A 913 -49.97 -7.81 6.12
C LYS A 913 -49.83 -9.11 5.33
N ILE A 914 -49.93 -9.02 4.01
CA ILE A 914 -49.78 -10.15 3.07
C ILE A 914 -48.56 -9.99 2.15
N ASP A 915 -47.78 -8.93 2.36
CA ASP A 915 -46.59 -8.60 1.57
C ASP A 915 -45.53 -9.71 1.61
N GLY A 916 -45.30 -10.34 2.76
CA GLY A 916 -44.36 -11.46 2.88
C GLY A 916 -44.75 -12.72 2.10
N THR A 917 -46.00 -12.83 1.65
CA THR A 917 -46.52 -13.98 0.88
C THR A 917 -46.55 -13.69 -0.62
N TYR A 918 -47.00 -12.49 -1.01
CA TYR A 918 -47.27 -12.16 -2.42
C TYR A 918 -46.24 -11.21 -3.06
N ILE A 919 -45.25 -10.73 -2.30
CA ILE A 919 -44.08 -10.01 -2.84
C ILE A 919 -42.85 -10.89 -2.64
N VAL A 920 -42.41 -11.54 -3.72
CA VAL A 920 -41.28 -12.47 -3.68
C VAL A 920 -39.99 -11.72 -3.98
N ASN A 921 -39.05 -11.76 -3.04
CA ASN A 921 -37.68 -11.28 -3.26
C ASN A 921 -36.93 -12.26 -4.16
N LEU A 922 -36.47 -11.79 -5.32
CA LEU A 922 -35.75 -12.61 -6.31
C LEU A 922 -34.24 -12.70 -6.04
N GLN A 923 -33.72 -11.93 -5.08
CA GLN A 923 -32.31 -11.95 -4.72
C GLN A 923 -31.90 -13.28 -4.09
N ASN A 924 -30.61 -13.56 -4.08
CA ASN A 924 -29.93 -14.73 -3.46
C ASN A 924 -30.07 -16.08 -4.21
N ASP A 925 -29.17 -17.01 -3.85
CA ASP A 925 -28.99 -18.31 -4.51
C ASP A 925 -30.03 -19.38 -4.10
N GLN A 926 -30.88 -19.08 -3.09
CA GLN A 926 -31.88 -20.00 -2.58
C GLN A 926 -32.95 -20.27 -3.63
N HIS A 927 -33.44 -21.51 -3.68
CA HIS A 927 -34.62 -21.86 -4.45
C HIS A 927 -35.85 -21.08 -3.97
N LYS A 928 -36.73 -20.72 -4.90
CA LYS A 928 -37.97 -19.99 -4.66
C LYS A 928 -39.07 -20.66 -5.46
N ASN A 929 -40.30 -20.63 -4.96
CA ASN A 929 -41.45 -21.22 -5.66
C ASN A 929 -41.74 -20.60 -7.03
N VAL A 930 -41.18 -19.42 -7.31
CA VAL A 930 -41.41 -18.67 -8.56
C VAL A 930 -40.24 -18.73 -9.54
N THR A 931 -39.11 -19.29 -9.12
CA THR A 931 -37.88 -19.35 -9.93
C THR A 931 -37.53 -20.77 -10.32
N TRP A 932 -36.96 -20.92 -11.50
CA TRP A 932 -36.62 -22.21 -12.08
C TRP A 932 -35.15 -22.24 -12.47
N SER A 933 -34.45 -23.32 -12.11
CA SER A 933 -33.09 -23.58 -12.53
C SER A 933 -33.05 -24.83 -13.41
N PHE A 934 -32.23 -24.83 -14.45
CA PHE A 934 -32.24 -25.89 -15.45
C PHE A 934 -30.99 -26.75 -15.31
N ARG A 935 -31.09 -27.90 -14.65
CA ARG A 935 -29.92 -28.73 -14.34
C ARG A 935 -29.63 -29.70 -15.49
N TYR A 936 -28.41 -29.73 -16.00
CA TYR A 936 -28.06 -30.64 -17.09
C TYR A 936 -28.20 -32.10 -16.65
N ALA A 937 -28.78 -32.93 -17.52
CA ALA A 937 -28.87 -34.36 -17.33
C ALA A 937 -27.48 -35.03 -17.43
N ASP A 938 -26.59 -34.49 -18.26
CA ASP A 938 -25.19 -34.94 -18.40
C ASP A 938 -24.23 -33.73 -18.44
N PRO A 939 -23.88 -33.15 -17.28
CA PRO A 939 -23.06 -31.94 -17.20
C PRO A 939 -21.68 -32.08 -17.88
N ASP A 940 -21.09 -33.28 -17.85
CA ASP A 940 -19.76 -33.53 -18.40
C ASP A 940 -19.73 -33.42 -19.94
N LYS A 941 -20.89 -33.47 -20.61
CA LYS A 941 -21.02 -33.31 -22.08
C LYS A 941 -21.58 -31.95 -22.50
N ALA A 942 -22.12 -31.16 -21.58
CA ALA A 942 -22.86 -29.94 -21.90
C ALA A 942 -21.98 -28.78 -22.40
N ALA A 943 -20.68 -28.77 -22.07
CA ALA A 943 -19.77 -27.69 -22.43
C ALA A 943 -19.47 -27.62 -23.94
N THR A 944 -19.36 -28.78 -24.61
CA THR A 944 -18.85 -28.90 -25.97
C THR A 944 -19.94 -28.98 -27.05
N VAL A 945 -21.19 -28.74 -26.68
CA VAL A 945 -22.31 -28.82 -27.63
C VAL A 945 -22.30 -27.68 -28.64
N THR A 946 -22.54 -28.02 -29.90
CA THR A 946 -22.70 -27.09 -31.03
C THR A 946 -24.13 -27.04 -31.58
N GLU A 947 -24.99 -27.98 -31.17
CA GLU A 947 -26.41 -28.07 -31.53
C GLU A 947 -27.24 -28.61 -30.36
N GLU A 948 -28.56 -28.38 -30.40
CA GLU A 948 -29.47 -28.88 -29.36
C GLU A 948 -29.64 -30.40 -29.45
N GLY A 949 -29.48 -31.12 -28.34
CA GLY A 949 -29.56 -32.57 -28.35
C GLY A 949 -29.38 -33.23 -27.00
N ASP A 950 -28.94 -34.48 -27.00
CA ASP A 950 -28.84 -35.29 -25.78
C ASP A 950 -27.76 -34.79 -24.79
N ALA A 951 -26.72 -34.15 -25.30
CA ALA A 951 -25.58 -33.68 -24.53
C ALA A 951 -25.87 -32.42 -23.69
N ASN A 952 -26.88 -31.62 -24.05
CA ASN A 952 -27.28 -30.41 -23.33
C ASN A 952 -28.73 -30.47 -22.82
N ALA A 953 -29.32 -31.66 -22.76
CA ALA A 953 -30.62 -31.88 -22.18
C ALA A 953 -30.63 -31.59 -20.67
N PHE A 954 -31.75 -31.10 -20.15
CA PHE A 954 -31.84 -30.58 -18.78
C PHE A 954 -33.17 -30.90 -18.09
N MET A 955 -33.20 -30.78 -16.77
CA MET A 955 -34.39 -30.93 -15.92
C MET A 955 -34.73 -29.59 -15.26
N PHE A 956 -36.01 -29.30 -15.11
CA PHE A 956 -36.48 -28.12 -14.37
C PHE A 956 -36.40 -28.39 -12.87
N GLU A 957 -35.56 -27.65 -12.16
CA GLU A 957 -35.36 -27.73 -10.71
C GLU A 957 -36.02 -26.52 -10.05
N SER A 958 -37.04 -26.75 -9.21
CA SER A 958 -37.84 -25.70 -8.58
C SER A 958 -37.43 -25.44 -7.13
N ASN A 959 -37.26 -26.51 -6.35
CA ASN A 959 -36.99 -26.43 -4.91
C ASN A 959 -36.07 -27.58 -4.44
N VAL A 960 -35.69 -27.59 -3.17
CA VAL A 960 -34.78 -28.57 -2.55
C VAL A 960 -35.47 -29.35 -1.44
N TYR A 961 -35.08 -30.61 -1.26
CA TYR A 961 -35.47 -31.45 -0.13
C TYR A 961 -34.32 -31.60 0.87
N THR A 962 -34.62 -31.89 2.14
CA THR A 962 -33.59 -32.05 3.18
C THR A 962 -32.67 -33.26 2.91
N ASP A 963 -31.37 -33.14 3.21
CA ASP A 963 -30.35 -34.17 2.88
C ASP A 963 -30.54 -35.52 3.58
N THR A 964 -31.24 -35.54 4.71
CA THR A 964 -31.78 -36.74 5.35
C THR A 964 -33.23 -36.88 4.91
N PRO A 965 -33.54 -37.73 3.90
CA PRO A 965 -34.92 -38.04 3.61
C PRO A 965 -35.49 -38.72 4.85
N GLU A 966 -36.44 -38.08 5.54
CA GLU A 966 -37.27 -38.83 6.47
C GLU A 966 -38.01 -39.86 5.62
N THR A 967 -37.72 -41.14 5.83
CA THR A 967 -38.41 -42.26 5.17
C THR A 967 -39.87 -42.41 5.64
N SER A 968 -40.49 -41.34 6.12
CA SER A 968 -41.87 -41.37 6.58
C SER A 968 -42.78 -41.33 5.36
N VAL A 969 -43.28 -42.52 5.01
CA VAL A 969 -44.44 -42.78 4.14
C VAL A 969 -45.74 -42.14 4.73
N ASN A 970 -45.62 -41.23 5.71
CA ASN A 970 -46.70 -40.43 6.28
C ASN A 970 -46.62 -38.97 5.80
N GLY A 971 -46.46 -38.78 4.50
CA GLY A 971 -47.01 -37.63 3.75
C GLY A 971 -46.55 -36.22 4.14
N ASN A 972 -45.32 -36.01 4.63
CA ASN A 972 -44.96 -34.67 5.11
C ASN A 972 -43.44 -34.35 5.11
N VAL A 973 -42.67 -34.66 4.05
CA VAL A 973 -41.35 -34.01 3.87
C VAL A 973 -41.59 -32.60 3.32
N PRO A 974 -41.34 -31.52 4.08
CA PRO A 974 -41.66 -30.17 3.64
C PRO A 974 -40.73 -29.74 2.49
N LEU A 975 -41.27 -29.09 1.46
CA LEU A 975 -40.51 -28.33 0.44
C LEU A 975 -39.81 -27.12 1.09
N SER A 976 -38.77 -27.31 1.90
CA SER A 976 -38.13 -26.21 2.63
C SER A 976 -37.34 -25.31 1.68
N ASN A 977 -37.53 -23.98 1.77
CA ASN A 977 -36.54 -23.02 1.28
C ASN A 977 -35.32 -23.14 2.21
N VAL A 978 -34.37 -24.02 1.88
CA VAL A 978 -33.21 -24.30 2.75
C VAL A 978 -32.27 -23.09 2.75
N HIS A 979 -31.91 -22.63 3.95
CA HIS A 979 -31.10 -21.41 4.15
C HIS A 979 -29.57 -21.62 3.98
N GLY A 980 -29.12 -22.65 3.26
CA GLY A 980 -27.69 -23.00 3.14
C GLY A 980 -27.22 -23.21 1.69
N LEU A 981 -26.12 -22.55 1.30
CA LEU A 981 -25.55 -22.59 -0.06
C LEU A 981 -25.22 -24.01 -0.56
N GLY A 982 -24.74 -24.90 0.32
CA GLY A 982 -24.39 -26.28 -0.04
C GLY A 982 -25.57 -27.13 -0.55
N ASN A 983 -26.79 -26.74 -0.18
CA ASN A 983 -28.02 -27.42 -0.61
C ASN A 983 -28.79 -26.59 -1.65
N ALA A 984 -28.42 -25.32 -1.83
CA ALA A 984 -29.02 -24.47 -2.85
C ALA A 984 -28.49 -24.80 -4.25
N ILE A 985 -27.30 -25.36 -4.40
CA ILE A 985 -26.65 -25.60 -5.69
C ILE A 985 -26.36 -27.08 -5.87
N ALA A 986 -26.86 -27.62 -6.99
CA ALA A 986 -26.78 -29.03 -7.36
C ALA A 986 -27.19 -30.00 -6.23
N PRO A 987 -28.30 -29.77 -5.51
CA PRO A 987 -28.69 -30.60 -4.37
C PRO A 987 -28.80 -32.09 -4.74
N LYS A 988 -28.51 -32.96 -3.78
CA LYS A 988 -28.69 -34.40 -4.00
C LYS A 988 -30.17 -34.76 -4.19
N TYR A 989 -31.05 -34.18 -3.36
CA TYR A 989 -32.50 -34.35 -3.42
C TYR A 989 -33.17 -33.02 -3.72
N ALA A 990 -33.98 -32.96 -4.78
CA ALA A 990 -34.62 -31.73 -5.22
C ALA A 990 -36.00 -32.01 -5.81
N ALA A 991 -36.76 -30.94 -6.02
CA ALA A 991 -38.08 -30.98 -6.61
C ALA A 991 -37.96 -30.66 -8.11
N TRP A 992 -38.03 -31.70 -8.94
CA TRP A 992 -37.95 -31.58 -10.39
C TRP A 992 -39.32 -31.69 -11.06
N LEU A 993 -39.50 -31.03 -12.20
CA LEU A 993 -40.75 -31.14 -12.97
C LEU A 993 -40.92 -32.57 -13.51
N LYS A 994 -42.11 -33.12 -13.31
CA LYS A 994 -42.50 -34.50 -13.60
C LYS A 994 -43.91 -34.53 -14.19
N MET A 995 -44.26 -35.60 -14.91
CA MET A 995 -45.64 -35.97 -15.19
C MET A 995 -46.14 -37.07 -14.24
N GLN A 996 -47.30 -36.86 -13.60
CA GLN A 996 -48.00 -37.83 -12.75
C GLN A 996 -49.46 -37.92 -13.17
N ASN A 997 -49.91 -39.09 -13.64
CA ASN A 997 -51.29 -39.34 -14.10
C ASN A 997 -51.82 -38.31 -15.13
N GLY A 998 -50.95 -37.82 -16.03
CA GLY A 998 -51.29 -36.81 -17.04
C GLY A 998 -51.15 -35.36 -16.56
N CYS A 999 -50.97 -35.12 -15.26
CA CYS A 999 -50.76 -33.80 -14.68
C CYS A 999 -49.26 -33.52 -14.47
N LEU A 1000 -48.79 -32.31 -14.78
CA LEU A 1000 -47.46 -31.86 -14.40
C LEU A 1000 -47.37 -31.49 -12.92
N VAL A 1001 -46.41 -32.09 -12.21
CA VAL A 1001 -46.16 -31.94 -10.78
C VAL A 1001 -44.66 -31.91 -10.50
N LEU A 1002 -44.25 -31.64 -9.26
CA LEU A 1002 -42.88 -31.84 -8.79
C LEU A 1002 -42.68 -33.26 -8.24
N THR A 1003 -41.48 -33.85 -8.45
CA THR A 1003 -41.05 -35.13 -7.86
C THR A 1003 -41.18 -35.15 -6.33
N ARG A 1004 -41.19 -36.32 -5.70
CA ARG A 1004 -41.31 -36.48 -4.24
C ARG A 1004 -39.97 -36.29 -3.52
N GLY A 1005 -40.06 -36.16 -2.19
CA GLY A 1005 -38.91 -35.91 -1.31
C GLY A 1005 -37.83 -37.00 -1.24
N ASP A 1006 -38.13 -38.22 -1.72
CA ASP A 1006 -37.19 -39.33 -1.83
C ASP A 1006 -36.42 -39.37 -3.16
N SER A 1007 -36.77 -38.49 -4.11
CA SER A 1007 -36.14 -38.45 -5.43
C SER A 1007 -34.76 -37.80 -5.37
N ASP A 1008 -33.73 -38.50 -5.85
CA ASP A 1008 -32.37 -38.00 -5.96
C ASP A 1008 -31.97 -37.74 -7.42
N PHE A 1009 -30.94 -36.94 -7.65
CA PHE A 1009 -30.54 -36.53 -9.00
C PHE A 1009 -30.19 -37.71 -9.94
N ASN A 1010 -29.63 -38.81 -9.42
CA ASN A 1010 -29.29 -39.96 -10.27
C ASN A 1010 -30.53 -40.81 -10.57
N SER A 1011 -31.40 -41.07 -9.58
CA SER A 1011 -32.65 -41.80 -9.80
C SER A 1011 -33.61 -41.05 -10.71
N SER A 1012 -33.70 -39.72 -10.56
CA SER A 1012 -34.54 -38.83 -11.38
C SER A 1012 -34.28 -38.91 -12.87
N LYS A 1013 -33.06 -39.31 -13.29
CA LYS A 1013 -32.68 -39.42 -14.71
C LYS A 1013 -33.16 -40.70 -15.39
N THR A 1014 -33.29 -41.80 -14.64
CA THR A 1014 -33.39 -43.15 -15.25
C THR A 1014 -34.32 -44.14 -14.53
N GLY A 1015 -35.05 -43.79 -13.46
CA GLY A 1015 -35.99 -44.73 -12.83
C GLY A 1015 -36.89 -44.18 -11.71
N GLY A 1016 -37.88 -44.99 -11.27
CA GLY A 1016 -38.75 -44.72 -10.12
C GLY A 1016 -39.70 -43.52 -10.30
N ASP A 1017 -39.38 -42.42 -9.63
CA ASP A 1017 -40.10 -41.12 -9.65
C ASP A 1017 -39.37 -40.12 -10.57
N ALA A 1018 -39.21 -40.49 -11.85
CA ALA A 1018 -38.35 -39.80 -12.80
C ALA A 1018 -38.87 -38.40 -13.19
N ALA A 1019 -37.93 -37.46 -13.31
CA ALA A 1019 -38.20 -36.12 -13.83
C ALA A 1019 -38.38 -36.15 -15.35
N LEU A 1020 -39.05 -35.14 -15.88
CA LEU A 1020 -39.05 -34.89 -17.32
C LEU A 1020 -37.74 -34.22 -17.71
N VAL A 1021 -37.14 -34.71 -18.79
CA VAL A 1021 -35.91 -34.18 -19.37
C VAL A 1021 -36.29 -33.42 -20.63
N PHE A 1022 -35.84 -32.18 -20.75
CA PHE A 1022 -36.21 -31.27 -21.83
C PHE A 1022 -35.01 -30.83 -22.65
N ASN A 1023 -35.32 -30.47 -23.89
CA ASN A 1023 -34.52 -29.65 -24.79
C ASN A 1023 -35.33 -28.41 -25.19
N VAL A 1024 -34.68 -27.49 -25.90
CA VAL A 1024 -35.29 -26.28 -26.44
C VAL A 1024 -35.48 -26.40 -27.95
N ALA A 1025 -36.64 -25.96 -28.44
CA ALA A 1025 -36.88 -25.61 -29.82
C ALA A 1025 -37.06 -24.09 -29.95
N GLN A 1026 -36.64 -23.55 -31.10
CA GLN A 1026 -36.83 -22.13 -31.40
C GLN A 1026 -38.28 -21.87 -31.81
N PRO A 1027 -38.95 -20.84 -31.26
CA PRO A 1027 -40.33 -20.52 -31.62
C PRO A 1027 -40.41 -20.01 -33.06
N THR A 1028 -41.48 -20.39 -33.76
CA THR A 1028 -41.90 -19.73 -34.99
C THR A 1028 -42.80 -18.53 -34.66
N THR A 1029 -43.06 -17.64 -35.63
CA THR A 1029 -43.99 -16.52 -35.43
C THR A 1029 -45.40 -16.98 -35.03
N GLU A 1030 -45.81 -18.17 -35.49
CA GLU A 1030 -47.10 -18.77 -35.12
C GLU A 1030 -47.09 -19.28 -33.67
N ASP A 1031 -45.94 -19.72 -33.14
CA ASP A 1031 -45.83 -20.28 -31.79
C ASP A 1031 -45.91 -19.19 -30.67
N MET A 1032 -45.90 -17.90 -31.05
CA MET A 1032 -45.86 -16.75 -30.15
C MET A 1032 -47.26 -16.33 -29.67
N VAL A 1033 -47.40 -16.05 -28.37
CA VAL A 1033 -48.66 -15.53 -27.80
C VAL A 1033 -48.71 -14.01 -27.93
N THR A 1034 -49.57 -13.47 -28.80
CA THR A 1034 -49.81 -12.02 -28.90
C THR A 1034 -51.02 -11.59 -28.07
N SER A 1035 -50.88 -10.54 -27.26
CA SER A 1035 -51.90 -10.03 -26.30
C SER A 1035 -53.21 -9.49 -26.90
N ASN A 1036 -53.45 -9.65 -28.21
CA ASN A 1036 -54.61 -9.08 -28.90
C ASN A 1036 -55.66 -10.08 -29.37
N ASP A 1037 -55.55 -11.37 -29.04
CA ASP A 1037 -56.50 -12.40 -29.49
C ASP A 1037 -57.93 -12.28 -28.90
N ASN A 1038 -58.29 -11.17 -28.26
CA ASN A 1038 -59.63 -10.96 -27.72
C ASN A 1038 -60.24 -9.56 -27.93
N ILE A 1039 -59.73 -8.75 -28.86
CA ILE A 1039 -60.35 -7.44 -29.21
C ILE A 1039 -60.92 -7.50 -30.63
N ASN A 1040 -61.97 -8.30 -30.82
CA ASN A 1040 -62.89 -8.12 -31.94
C ASN A 1040 -64.17 -7.47 -31.41
N ASN A 1041 -64.19 -6.12 -31.40
CA ASN A 1041 -65.38 -5.27 -31.64
C ASN A 1041 -65.13 -3.83 -31.15
N VAL A 1042 -64.66 -2.95 -32.03
CA VAL A 1042 -64.99 -1.52 -31.96
C VAL A 1042 -65.23 -1.04 -33.38
N GLU A 1043 -66.49 -0.73 -33.72
CA GLU A 1043 -66.86 -0.14 -35.03
C GLU A 1043 -66.55 1.37 -35.03
N GLY A 1044 -65.79 1.85 -36.02
CA GLY A 1044 -65.58 3.29 -36.28
C GLY A 1044 -64.41 3.59 -37.24
N VAL A 1045 -64.58 4.58 -38.12
CA VAL A 1045 -63.52 5.04 -39.05
C VAL A 1045 -62.51 5.94 -38.33
N SER A 1046 -61.21 5.67 -38.45
CA SER A 1046 -60.13 6.47 -37.85
C SER A 1046 -59.11 6.93 -38.90
N VAL A 1047 -58.59 8.16 -38.77
CA VAL A 1047 -57.61 8.75 -39.70
C VAL A 1047 -56.36 9.21 -38.95
N VAL A 1048 -55.19 8.71 -39.36
CA VAL A 1048 -53.89 9.00 -38.74
C VAL A 1048 -52.90 9.50 -39.79
N ALA A 1049 -52.22 10.63 -39.55
CA ALA A 1049 -51.19 11.15 -40.45
C ALA A 1049 -49.78 10.66 -40.09
N GLY A 1050 -49.01 10.28 -41.11
CA GLY A 1050 -47.60 9.87 -41.04
C GLY A 1050 -46.66 10.85 -41.76
N ASN A 1051 -45.43 10.42 -42.02
CA ASN A 1051 -44.45 11.19 -42.81
C ASN A 1051 -44.72 10.94 -44.31
N GLY A 1052 -45.26 11.94 -45.00
CA GLY A 1052 -45.69 11.81 -46.41
C GLY A 1052 -46.88 10.87 -46.68
N THR A 1053 -47.64 10.46 -45.65
CA THR A 1053 -48.79 9.53 -45.79
C THR A 1053 -49.94 9.84 -44.84
N VAL A 1054 -51.12 9.31 -45.16
CA VAL A 1054 -52.30 9.25 -44.30
C VAL A 1054 -52.80 7.81 -44.27
N THR A 1055 -53.02 7.26 -43.08
CA THR A 1055 -53.63 5.95 -42.88
C THR A 1055 -55.07 6.10 -42.44
N VAL A 1056 -55.99 5.45 -43.15
CA VAL A 1056 -57.42 5.41 -42.85
C VAL A 1056 -57.81 3.98 -42.45
N GLN A 1057 -58.44 3.86 -41.28
CA GLN A 1057 -58.83 2.61 -40.67
C GLN A 1057 -60.35 2.48 -40.57
N GLY A 1058 -60.89 1.27 -40.69
CA GLY A 1058 -62.33 0.96 -40.56
C GLY A 1058 -63.21 1.43 -41.73
N ALA A 1059 -62.61 1.68 -42.91
CA ALA A 1059 -63.29 2.28 -44.06
C ALA A 1059 -63.19 1.42 -45.35
N ALA A 1060 -63.07 0.09 -45.25
CA ALA A 1060 -63.08 -0.78 -46.43
C ALA A 1060 -64.37 -0.58 -47.24
N GLY A 1061 -64.22 -0.50 -48.56
CA GLY A 1061 -65.30 -0.26 -49.53
C GLY A 1061 -65.76 1.19 -49.64
N LYS A 1062 -65.30 2.11 -48.78
CA LYS A 1062 -65.66 3.53 -48.82
C LYS A 1062 -64.70 4.34 -49.71
N SER A 1063 -65.23 5.38 -50.36
CA SER A 1063 -64.40 6.33 -51.12
C SER A 1063 -63.74 7.33 -50.17
N VAL A 1064 -62.44 7.55 -50.36
CA VAL A 1064 -61.66 8.53 -49.61
C VAL A 1064 -61.11 9.58 -50.56
N VAL A 1065 -61.39 10.85 -50.25
CA VAL A 1065 -60.88 12.01 -50.98
C VAL A 1065 -60.04 12.86 -50.03
N ILE A 1066 -58.78 13.07 -50.38
CA ILE A 1066 -57.84 13.89 -49.62
C ILE A 1066 -57.59 15.19 -50.39
N THR A 1067 -57.82 16.33 -49.72
CA THR A 1067 -57.64 17.67 -50.30
C THR A 1067 -56.61 18.47 -49.50
N ASN A 1068 -55.83 19.31 -50.17
CA ASN A 1068 -54.96 20.27 -49.49
C ASN A 1068 -55.77 21.48 -48.97
N ILE A 1069 -55.11 22.38 -48.23
CA ILE A 1069 -55.77 23.56 -47.64
C ILE A 1069 -56.37 24.55 -48.65
N LEU A 1070 -56.01 24.45 -49.93
CA LEU A 1070 -56.57 25.24 -51.03
C LEU A 1070 -57.75 24.53 -51.74
N GLY A 1071 -58.18 23.36 -51.24
CA GLY A 1071 -59.30 22.58 -51.79
C GLY A 1071 -58.96 21.75 -53.02
N LYS A 1072 -57.67 21.60 -53.37
CA LYS A 1072 -57.24 20.75 -54.50
C LYS A 1072 -57.10 19.30 -54.03
N VAL A 1073 -57.72 18.37 -54.76
CA VAL A 1073 -57.58 16.92 -54.51
C VAL A 1073 -56.14 16.48 -54.75
N VAL A 1074 -55.54 15.86 -53.73
CA VAL A 1074 -54.16 15.34 -53.74
C VAL A 1074 -54.11 13.82 -53.79
N ALA A 1075 -55.15 13.14 -53.33
CA ALA A 1075 -55.34 11.70 -53.52
C ALA A 1075 -56.84 11.35 -53.45
N GLU A 1076 -57.31 10.42 -54.28
CA GLU A 1076 -58.69 9.93 -54.28
C GLU A 1076 -58.68 8.43 -54.61
N THR A 1077 -59.29 7.60 -53.76
CA THR A 1077 -59.34 6.15 -53.96
C THR A 1077 -60.48 5.52 -53.17
N VAL A 1078 -60.98 4.38 -53.64
CA VAL A 1078 -61.82 3.49 -52.84
C VAL A 1078 -60.92 2.54 -52.06
N LEU A 1079 -61.11 2.42 -50.76
CA LEU A 1079 -60.28 1.54 -49.94
C LEU A 1079 -60.72 0.09 -50.10
N THR A 1080 -59.79 -0.81 -50.36
CA THR A 1080 -60.08 -2.26 -50.44
C THR A 1080 -59.82 -2.99 -49.12
N SER A 1081 -59.37 -2.28 -48.09
CA SER A 1081 -59.02 -2.83 -46.76
C SER A 1081 -59.36 -1.84 -45.66
N ASP A 1082 -59.66 -2.36 -44.47
CA ASP A 1082 -59.97 -1.59 -43.25
C ASP A 1082 -58.73 -0.95 -42.61
N ASN A 1083 -57.56 -1.02 -43.23
CA ASN A 1083 -56.37 -0.29 -42.82
C ASN A 1083 -55.54 0.04 -44.06
N ALA A 1084 -55.80 1.20 -44.64
CA ALA A 1084 -55.20 1.60 -45.91
C ALA A 1084 -54.36 2.87 -45.75
N THR A 1085 -53.12 2.82 -46.24
CA THR A 1085 -52.19 3.95 -46.24
C THR A 1085 -52.13 4.59 -47.63
N ILE A 1086 -52.38 5.89 -47.68
CA ILE A 1086 -52.39 6.70 -48.90
C ILE A 1086 -51.23 7.69 -48.82
N ALA A 1087 -50.43 7.78 -49.88
CA ALA A 1087 -49.34 8.75 -49.97
C ALA A 1087 -49.89 10.17 -50.22
N VAL A 1088 -49.43 11.15 -49.45
CA VAL A 1088 -49.92 12.53 -49.50
C VAL A 1088 -48.76 13.50 -49.25
N PRO A 1089 -48.62 14.62 -49.99
CA PRO A 1089 -47.58 15.60 -49.72
C PRO A 1089 -47.65 16.21 -48.32
N ALA A 1090 -46.50 16.57 -47.74
CA ALA A 1090 -46.40 17.20 -46.43
C ALA A 1090 -47.20 18.53 -46.37
N GLY A 1091 -47.91 18.74 -45.26
CA GLY A 1091 -48.79 19.89 -45.04
C GLY A 1091 -50.13 19.53 -44.40
N ILE A 1092 -51.00 20.53 -44.22
CA ILE A 1092 -52.35 20.33 -43.69
C ILE A 1092 -53.26 19.81 -44.81
N VAL A 1093 -53.90 18.67 -44.54
CA VAL A 1093 -54.83 18.03 -45.47
C VAL A 1093 -56.16 17.72 -44.79
N ALA A 1094 -57.23 17.73 -45.56
CA ALA A 1094 -58.55 17.30 -45.14
C ALA A 1094 -58.88 15.97 -45.82
N VAL A 1095 -59.21 14.96 -45.01
CA VAL A 1095 -59.50 13.59 -45.42
C VAL A 1095 -61.00 13.38 -45.28
N ALA A 1096 -61.71 13.30 -46.40
CA ALA A 1096 -63.14 13.01 -46.43
C ALA A 1096 -63.34 11.53 -46.77
N VAL A 1097 -64.05 10.81 -45.91
CA VAL A 1097 -64.44 9.41 -46.14
C VAL A 1097 -65.95 9.38 -46.37
N ASP A 1098 -66.39 8.64 -47.39
CA ASP A 1098 -67.81 8.57 -47.76
C ASP A 1098 -68.70 8.17 -46.57
N GLY A 1099 -69.68 9.02 -46.24
CA GLY A 1099 -70.57 8.87 -45.10
C GLY A 1099 -70.03 9.34 -43.73
N GLU A 1100 -68.81 9.88 -43.65
CA GLU A 1100 -68.20 10.41 -42.41
C GLU A 1100 -67.88 11.91 -42.51
N GLU A 1101 -67.73 12.61 -41.37
CA GLU A 1101 -67.24 13.99 -41.37
C GLU A 1101 -65.77 14.07 -41.80
N ALA A 1102 -65.40 15.09 -42.56
CA ALA A 1102 -64.04 15.26 -43.04
C ALA A 1102 -63.06 15.59 -41.90
N VAL A 1103 -62.01 14.80 -41.76
CA VAL A 1103 -61.00 14.95 -40.70
C VAL A 1103 -59.81 15.76 -41.21
N LYS A 1104 -59.49 16.86 -40.52
CA LYS A 1104 -58.28 17.66 -40.80
C LYS A 1104 -57.10 17.10 -40.04
N THR A 1105 -55.99 16.86 -40.73
CA THR A 1105 -54.76 16.34 -40.12
C THR A 1105 -53.51 16.96 -40.73
N ILE A 1106 -52.38 16.83 -40.06
CA ILE A 1106 -51.09 17.41 -40.48
C ILE A 1106 -50.16 16.27 -40.88
N VAL A 1107 -49.87 16.17 -42.17
CA VAL A 1107 -48.89 15.23 -42.72
C VAL A 1107 -47.50 15.86 -42.56
N LYS A 1108 -46.60 15.14 -41.89
CA LYS A 1108 -45.24 15.60 -41.60
C LYS A 1108 -44.36 15.53 -42.83
#